data_AF-Q0CMT7-F1
#
_entry.id   AF-Q0CMT7-F1
#
_cell.length_a   1.000
_cell.length_b   1.000
_cell.length_c   1.000
_cell.angle_alpha   90.00
_cell.angle_beta   90.00
_cell.angle_gamma   90.00
#
_symmetry.space_group_name_H-M   'P 1'
#
loop_
_entity.id
_entity.type
_entity.pdbx_description
1 polymer ?
#
loop_
_entity_poly.entity_id
_entity_poly.type
_entity_poly.pdbx_seq_one_letter_code
_entity_poly.pdbx_strand_id
1 'polypeptide(L)'
;MRAYSTRETLFQFTRGRFLTDEASELAKRYIRFAVDELARLAVRAAEAASNGPRTCIGIEKMADGMHNKAIRFTMDNGFQAVGKVPNRNAGLPHFTTASEAATMDFMRKVFCTPVPKVLSWSSSTDNPVAAEYILMEKARGVPLSSLWDKLGAPVKFKVLEKVASYQERWSQICFHSMGYTDKDGNHAVDERFAVGPSVSRQNVDDGRAKLDFNRGPWDTVDTYERATGEREAYCIKNMEQLPRSPIAIHYLGTYQPSRETKLFAIESYLKVVNFLLPEDEDISASCIWHDDLHVENIFVNPEDPADICDFIDWQSTELAPLYHHTIEPYILDYNGPPLEGLLDRPKLADVKALFQDEHDQAIATRKAESLFTTMSLLALYRYLLHKTMPRLFKALEFRQTDCFDLLLFARNLLVDGEATYLGLLAKQQEENWAGVSRISRSGTKTPLTFSHDVLQKIKRDSAGASAAMAMMGDVQRMIGSQYFQGRGLVSHAQFAELERILPTARDDFVRTHARNEKEEQELSGAWPFAVPERVGGSPSLCGNPARRLFSSFFFRRVLLLLFLFSRLLTICCLPSHGVTSPSSTHVCPLIGPSQDWASQSMSGRNAPRSKNGCSTCRRRKVKCGEERPVCQRCFNLRLNCEWGVPVKRGKAAALVRHIQPAQPRWSTPSDLAPTSVVAVPTPATAVSPGVIFHAPHASVPADLWHPAPSGDLTPISTDAVSPAGWPCFSQYPQPPPSPLYPSLSTSEIACANSLVLSEHDQKYFQFFPSSSVVFYYMKPWQWSSFCYLYQGPAASNKVIMRMILALSASDMHRQGLVVRSPGRPTAEDHARFHYGHAVKEFRQLLESPKRELSTTELEMIFATMFLMVTYEWQYGNCVHHLQLHLQGVRSLLESHPELFQIKDVTNVLLSMDAEHSDDSVPRVSFIPEQLLLWILYIDASCRPMGITESLYDYVLKTGNPALHPDRLHRCARLWARCFWGKQYPDHQVSDDMENYRALELLHVGFTLRYRTLKLLTDGPPSDHEIEGLFKELMSVHDRYSDLFLTAKFSGPASTRRTLNTINMGVATFYAQLLFHRRLLRPHQPPATVHRHALTNIIEITHKQYASDPQLLRRLHWPVVMAVIETDDPVQRDWLRLRLLELRDYHAEYRWANDIAEEVLARQDASQGEYANLAELLRDSTKAKAT
;
A
#
# COMPACT_ATOMS: atom_id res chain seq x y z
N MET A 1 27.37 53.72 1.57
CA MET A 1 27.82 52.33 1.24
C MET A 1 29.00 52.43 0.27
N ARG A 2 29.90 51.44 0.22
CA ARG A 2 30.79 51.27 -0.95
C ARG A 2 29.93 50.79 -2.13
N ALA A 3 30.21 51.19 -3.37
CA ALA A 3 29.41 50.79 -4.52
C ALA A 3 29.68 49.31 -4.89
N TYR A 4 28.79 48.39 -4.50
CA TYR A 4 28.94 46.96 -4.79
C TYR A 4 28.64 46.64 -6.26
N SER A 5 27.87 47.50 -6.94
CA SER A 5 27.60 47.53 -8.39
C SER A 5 28.82 47.55 -9.32
N THR A 6 30.04 47.70 -8.81
CA THR A 6 31.29 47.59 -9.57
C THR A 6 31.90 46.18 -9.59
N ARG A 7 31.38 45.24 -8.78
CA ARG A 7 31.91 43.87 -8.68
C ARG A 7 31.32 42.93 -9.73
N GLU A 8 31.99 42.84 -10.87
CA GLU A 8 31.53 42.06 -12.04
C GLU A 8 31.25 40.57 -11.74
N THR A 9 31.93 39.99 -10.74
CA THR A 9 31.73 38.60 -10.29
C THR A 9 30.34 38.32 -9.71
N LEU A 10 29.59 39.36 -9.32
CA LEU A 10 28.18 39.24 -8.90
C LEU A 10 27.26 38.89 -10.09
N PHE A 11 27.60 39.37 -11.29
CA PHE A 11 26.78 39.24 -12.51
C PHE A 11 27.14 38.01 -13.34
N GLN A 12 28.42 37.63 -13.36
CA GLN A 12 28.94 36.45 -14.05
C GLN A 12 28.45 35.13 -13.41
N PHE A 13 28.50 34.02 -14.13
CA PHE A 13 28.26 32.67 -13.60
C PHE A 13 29.58 32.07 -13.11
N THR A 14 29.61 31.58 -11.86
CA THR A 14 30.85 31.16 -11.17
C THR A 14 30.71 29.81 -10.46
N ARG A 15 29.66 29.02 -10.72
CA ARG A 15 29.49 27.65 -10.15
C ARG A 15 30.31 26.58 -10.89
N GLY A 16 30.67 26.81 -12.15
CA GLY A 16 31.45 25.85 -12.94
C GLY A 16 31.61 26.24 -14.42
N ARG A 17 32.02 25.27 -15.23
CA ARG A 17 32.30 25.34 -16.66
C ARG A 17 31.39 24.39 -17.45
N PHE A 18 31.22 24.60 -18.76
CA PHE A 18 30.26 23.84 -19.59
C PHE A 18 30.93 23.03 -20.71
N LEU A 19 30.59 21.74 -20.81
CA LEU A 19 31.09 20.83 -21.86
C LEU A 19 30.71 21.22 -23.31
N THR A 20 29.61 21.97 -23.47
CA THR A 20 29.03 22.31 -24.78
C THR A 20 28.62 23.78 -24.82
N ASP A 21 29.00 24.50 -25.88
CA ASP A 21 28.57 25.89 -26.17
C ASP A 21 28.79 26.87 -25.00
N GLU A 22 29.95 26.76 -24.33
CA GLU A 22 30.20 27.46 -23.05
C GLU A 22 29.97 28.98 -23.12
N ALA A 23 30.42 29.66 -24.16
CA ALA A 23 30.22 31.10 -24.31
C ALA A 23 28.72 31.49 -24.29
N SER A 24 27.87 30.66 -24.89
CA SER A 24 26.42 30.81 -24.96
C SER A 24 25.73 30.37 -23.67
N GLU A 25 26.23 29.33 -22.99
CA GLU A 25 25.77 28.93 -21.64
C GLU A 25 26.12 30.00 -20.56
N LEU A 26 27.30 30.62 -20.63
CA LEU A 26 27.69 31.73 -19.76
C LEU A 26 26.91 33.01 -20.09
N ALA A 27 26.75 33.36 -21.37
CA ALA A 27 25.98 34.55 -21.79
C ALA A 27 24.49 34.48 -21.42
N LYS A 28 23.89 33.28 -21.37
CA LYS A 28 22.54 33.07 -20.82
C LYS A 28 22.46 33.36 -19.32
N ARG A 29 23.51 33.02 -18.58
CA ARG A 29 23.61 33.14 -17.11
C ARG A 29 24.35 34.39 -16.66
N TYR A 30 24.46 35.39 -17.53
CA TYR A 30 24.88 36.74 -17.19
C TYR A 30 23.66 37.66 -17.09
N ILE A 31 23.51 38.32 -15.95
CA ILE A 31 22.57 39.43 -15.77
C ILE A 31 23.17 40.51 -14.86
N ARG A 32 23.05 41.76 -15.28
CA ARG A 32 23.49 42.96 -14.55
C ARG A 32 22.27 43.68 -13.99
N PHE A 33 22.32 44.04 -12.72
CA PHE A 33 21.21 44.65 -11.97
C PHE A 33 21.75 45.54 -10.86
N ALA A 34 20.93 46.46 -10.34
CA ALA A 34 21.33 47.40 -9.30
C ALA A 34 21.32 46.73 -7.91
N VAL A 35 22.41 46.02 -7.58
CA VAL A 35 22.63 45.33 -6.29
C VAL A 35 22.41 46.26 -5.09
N ASP A 36 22.85 47.52 -5.21
CA ASP A 36 22.71 48.52 -4.14
C ASP A 36 21.22 48.93 -3.92
N GLU A 37 20.35 48.88 -4.95
CA GLU A 37 18.91 49.09 -4.80
C GLU A 37 18.19 47.87 -4.21
N LEU A 38 18.59 46.66 -4.61
CA LEU A 38 18.11 45.42 -4.02
C LEU A 38 18.49 45.32 -2.53
N ALA A 39 19.64 45.87 -2.13
CA ALA A 39 20.02 46.04 -0.73
C ALA A 39 19.12 47.03 0.02
N ARG A 40 18.69 48.15 -0.59
CA ARG A 40 17.71 49.08 0.01
C ARG A 40 16.32 48.45 0.17
N LEU A 41 15.92 47.55 -0.73
CA LEU A 41 14.70 46.75 -0.58
C LEU A 41 14.83 45.75 0.58
N ALA A 42 15.97 45.06 0.69
CA ALA A 42 16.28 44.17 1.80
C ALA A 42 16.26 44.89 3.16
N VAL A 43 16.83 46.09 3.25
CA VAL A 43 16.78 46.94 4.45
C VAL A 43 15.33 47.26 4.84
N ARG A 44 14.53 47.83 3.92
CA ARG A 44 13.12 48.19 4.22
C ARG A 44 12.28 47.00 4.66
N ALA A 45 12.52 45.82 4.08
CA ALA A 45 11.86 44.59 4.50
C ALA A 45 12.27 44.16 5.93
N ALA A 46 13.55 44.31 6.29
CA ALA A 46 14.04 44.03 7.64
C ALA A 46 13.53 45.04 8.67
N GLU A 47 13.41 46.32 8.31
CA GLU A 47 12.84 47.38 9.16
C GLU A 47 11.39 47.07 9.50
N ALA A 48 10.57 46.75 8.49
CA ALA A 48 9.18 46.33 8.68
C ALA A 48 9.03 45.01 9.45
N ALA A 49 9.97 44.08 9.31
CA ALA A 49 9.96 42.80 10.03
C ALA A 49 10.43 42.89 11.49
N SER A 50 11.00 44.02 11.93
CA SER A 50 11.65 44.15 13.24
C SER A 50 11.44 45.50 13.94
N ASN A 51 10.42 46.25 13.51
CA ASN A 51 9.91 47.49 14.12
C ASN A 51 10.99 48.51 14.53
N GLY A 52 11.97 48.74 13.66
CA GLY A 52 13.03 49.72 13.89
C GLY A 52 13.99 49.85 12.71
N PRO A 53 14.81 50.92 12.65
CA PRO A 53 15.74 51.16 11.54
C PRO A 53 16.80 50.06 11.43
N ARG A 54 17.27 49.78 10.20
CA ARG A 54 18.26 48.73 9.93
C ARG A 54 19.35 49.15 8.95
N THR A 55 20.54 48.60 9.18
CA THR A 55 21.72 48.74 8.33
C THR A 55 22.10 47.38 7.76
N CYS A 56 22.24 47.29 6.44
CA CYS A 56 22.85 46.12 5.81
C CYS A 56 24.37 46.14 6.04
N ILE A 57 24.87 45.19 6.83
CA ILE A 57 26.29 45.05 7.21
C ILE A 57 27.06 44.07 6.30
N GLY A 58 26.36 43.22 5.54
CA GLY A 58 26.97 42.22 4.67
C GLY A 58 26.16 41.95 3.41
N ILE A 59 26.84 41.95 2.26
CA ILE A 59 26.30 41.59 0.94
C ILE A 59 27.21 40.51 0.36
N GLU A 60 26.64 39.34 0.07
CA GLU A 60 27.37 38.16 -0.41
C GLU A 60 26.62 37.51 -1.58
N LYS A 61 27.36 37.05 -2.61
CA LYS A 61 26.80 36.22 -3.68
C LYS A 61 26.73 34.77 -3.19
N MET A 62 25.56 34.16 -3.21
CA MET A 62 25.42 32.72 -2.99
C MET A 62 25.88 31.93 -4.24
N ALA A 63 25.94 30.61 -4.15
CA ALA A 63 26.24 29.78 -5.32
C ALA A 63 25.24 30.05 -6.46
N ASP A 64 25.72 30.15 -7.71
CA ASP A 64 24.84 30.41 -8.85
C ASP A 64 23.83 29.27 -9.05
N GLY A 65 22.55 29.63 -9.18
CA GLY A 65 21.54 28.74 -9.72
C GLY A 65 21.71 28.59 -11.23
N MET A 66 21.24 27.47 -11.78
CA MET A 66 21.26 27.26 -13.25
C MET A 66 20.39 28.26 -14.02
N HIS A 67 19.44 28.89 -13.32
CA HIS A 67 18.45 29.81 -13.86
C HIS A 67 18.42 31.16 -13.14
N ASN A 68 19.20 31.38 -12.06
CA ASN A 68 19.10 32.56 -11.20
C ASN A 68 20.45 33.01 -10.60
N LYS A 69 20.53 34.29 -10.23
CA LYS A 69 21.44 34.82 -9.20
C LYS A 69 20.74 34.83 -7.85
N ALA A 70 21.49 34.61 -6.78
CA ALA A 70 21.02 34.76 -5.40
C ALA A 70 22.04 35.59 -4.60
N ILE A 71 21.60 36.70 -4.02
CA ILE A 71 22.41 37.60 -3.18
C ILE A 71 21.88 37.56 -1.75
N ARG A 72 22.74 37.23 -0.79
CA ARG A 72 22.43 37.24 0.65
C ARG A 72 22.74 38.62 1.23
N PHE A 73 21.74 39.22 1.85
CA PHE A 73 21.83 40.47 2.60
C PHE A 73 21.74 40.17 4.09
N THR A 74 22.70 40.66 4.88
CA THR A 74 22.75 40.50 6.35
C THR A 74 22.64 41.86 7.02
N MET A 75 21.77 41.97 8.03
CA MET A 75 21.50 43.20 8.77
C MET A 75 22.21 43.25 10.13
N ASP A 76 22.30 44.42 10.73
CA ASP A 76 22.88 44.66 12.07
C ASP A 76 22.38 43.71 13.16
N ASN A 77 21.08 43.40 13.19
CA ASN A 77 20.44 42.48 14.13
C ASN A 77 20.56 40.99 13.74
N GLY A 78 21.36 40.65 12.72
CA GLY A 78 21.52 39.28 12.23
C GLY A 78 20.40 38.77 11.30
N PHE A 79 19.34 39.55 11.03
CA PHE A 79 18.31 39.21 10.04
C PHE A 79 18.95 39.02 8.65
N GLN A 80 18.51 37.98 7.93
CA GLN A 80 19.06 37.61 6.63
C GLN A 80 17.95 37.44 5.58
N ALA A 81 18.07 38.21 4.51
CA ALA A 81 17.22 38.12 3.33
C ALA A 81 18.02 37.64 2.12
N VAL A 82 17.35 37.02 1.16
CA VAL A 82 17.92 36.59 -0.12
C VAL A 82 17.18 37.30 -1.25
N GLY A 83 17.93 38.00 -2.11
CA GLY A 83 17.42 38.52 -3.37
C GLY A 83 17.73 37.54 -4.50
N LYS A 84 16.71 36.88 -5.02
CA LYS A 84 16.74 36.03 -6.22
C LYS A 84 16.48 36.91 -7.45
N VAL A 85 17.29 36.78 -8.49
CA VAL A 85 17.16 37.51 -9.77
C VAL A 85 17.28 36.51 -10.92
N PRO A 86 16.29 36.40 -11.83
CA PRO A 86 16.32 35.44 -12.93
C PRO A 86 17.41 35.76 -13.97
N ASN A 87 18.08 34.71 -14.45
CA ASN A 87 18.95 34.75 -15.60
C ASN A 87 18.14 34.80 -16.92
N ARG A 88 18.78 35.09 -18.05
CA ARG A 88 18.13 35.13 -19.38
C ARG A 88 17.64 33.76 -19.88
N ASN A 89 17.92 32.68 -19.15
CA ASN A 89 17.40 31.32 -19.36
C ASN A 89 16.43 30.86 -18.26
N ALA A 90 15.94 31.78 -17.41
CA ALA A 90 14.96 31.45 -16.38
C ALA A 90 13.65 30.98 -17.00
N GLY A 91 13.06 31.76 -17.90
CA GLY A 91 11.88 31.36 -18.66
C GLY A 91 11.30 32.51 -19.46
N LEU A 92 9.97 32.56 -19.56
CA LEU A 92 9.27 33.73 -20.09
C LEU A 92 9.41 34.91 -19.11
N PRO A 93 9.83 36.11 -19.57
CA PRO A 93 9.80 37.33 -18.77
C PRO A 93 8.41 37.58 -18.18
N HIS A 94 8.37 38.31 -17.07
CA HIS A 94 7.21 38.51 -16.21
C HIS A 94 6.65 37.22 -15.57
N PHE A 95 6.19 36.26 -16.38
CA PHE A 95 5.50 35.06 -15.92
C PHE A 95 6.36 34.18 -15.01
N THR A 96 7.67 34.04 -15.28
CA THR A 96 8.56 33.21 -14.45
C THR A 96 8.61 33.71 -13.01
N THR A 97 8.82 35.02 -12.82
CA THR A 97 8.93 35.65 -11.50
C THR A 97 7.59 35.76 -10.80
N ALA A 98 6.53 36.12 -11.53
CA ALA A 98 5.18 36.22 -10.97
C ALA A 98 4.63 34.86 -10.52
N SER A 99 4.81 33.82 -11.34
CA SER A 99 4.38 32.46 -11.02
C SER A 99 5.12 31.89 -9.82
N GLU A 100 6.46 32.04 -9.73
CA GLU A 100 7.20 31.56 -8.56
C GLU A 100 6.75 32.27 -7.28
N ALA A 101 6.62 33.60 -7.30
CA ALA A 101 6.21 34.36 -6.12
C ALA A 101 4.79 33.99 -5.65
N ALA A 102 3.85 33.81 -6.60
CA ALA A 102 2.49 33.35 -6.30
C ALA A 102 2.47 31.90 -5.77
N THR A 103 3.22 30.99 -6.39
CA THR A 103 3.37 29.60 -5.93
C THR A 103 3.93 29.55 -4.51
N MET A 104 5.03 30.24 -4.21
CA MET A 104 5.63 30.26 -2.88
C MET A 104 4.63 30.72 -1.81
N ASP A 105 3.84 31.76 -2.09
CA ASP A 105 2.83 32.27 -1.16
C ASP A 105 1.64 31.31 -1.00
N PHE A 106 1.18 30.68 -2.09
CA PHE A 106 0.14 29.65 -2.07
C PHE A 106 0.57 28.41 -1.27
N MET A 107 1.74 27.84 -1.57
CA MET A 107 2.27 26.66 -0.86
C MET A 107 2.42 26.92 0.65
N ARG A 108 2.80 28.15 1.03
CA ARG A 108 2.99 28.56 2.43
C ARG A 108 1.67 28.85 3.15
N LYS A 109 0.70 29.51 2.50
CA LYS A 109 -0.59 29.92 3.13
C LYS A 109 -1.69 28.86 3.08
N VAL A 110 -1.74 28.05 2.01
CA VAL A 110 -2.84 27.11 1.76
C VAL A 110 -2.46 25.70 2.23
N PHE A 111 -1.29 25.19 1.84
CA PHE A 111 -0.83 23.87 2.27
C PHE A 111 -0.01 23.87 3.57
N CYS A 112 0.32 25.02 4.15
CA CYS A 112 1.27 25.13 5.27
C CYS A 112 2.60 24.39 4.98
N THR A 113 3.09 24.50 3.74
CA THR A 113 4.39 23.97 3.33
C THR A 113 5.48 24.92 3.83
N PRO A 114 6.59 24.42 4.41
CA PRO A 114 7.69 25.27 4.83
C PRO A 114 8.39 25.81 3.59
N VAL A 115 8.20 27.10 3.34
CA VAL A 115 8.77 27.85 2.21
C VAL A 115 9.23 29.21 2.74
N PRO A 116 10.40 29.73 2.32
CA PRO A 116 10.86 31.05 2.75
C PRO A 116 9.83 32.13 2.38
N LYS A 117 9.52 33.03 3.31
CA LYS A 117 8.49 34.05 3.07
C LYS A 117 8.97 35.03 2.00
N VAL A 118 8.16 35.27 0.96
CA VAL A 118 8.38 36.37 0.04
C VAL A 118 8.14 37.70 0.77
N LEU A 119 9.11 38.61 0.69
CA LEU A 119 9.10 39.92 1.35
C LEU A 119 8.76 41.05 0.38
N SER A 120 9.23 40.95 -0.86
CA SER A 120 8.92 41.87 -1.97
C SER A 120 9.32 41.22 -3.29
N TRP A 121 8.69 41.56 -4.40
CA TRP A 121 9.07 41.06 -5.73
C TRP A 121 8.66 42.03 -6.84
N SER A 122 9.27 41.88 -8.00
CA SER A 122 8.87 42.58 -9.23
C SER A 122 9.05 41.64 -10.43
N SER A 123 7.98 41.44 -11.19
CA SER A 123 7.99 40.80 -12.52
C SER A 123 8.15 41.80 -13.67
N SER A 124 8.40 43.08 -13.37
CA SER A 124 8.81 44.10 -14.35
C SER A 124 10.27 44.47 -14.15
N THR A 125 11.00 44.68 -15.25
CA THR A 125 12.33 45.30 -15.24
C THR A 125 12.29 46.81 -15.03
N ASP A 126 11.14 47.45 -15.25
CA ASP A 126 10.88 48.86 -14.89
C ASP A 126 10.66 49.00 -13.38
N ASN A 127 11.77 48.95 -12.65
CA ASN A 127 11.86 49.20 -11.22
C ASN A 127 13.32 49.57 -10.86
N PRO A 128 13.61 50.11 -9.65
CA PRO A 128 14.96 50.55 -9.29
C PRO A 128 16.07 49.49 -9.40
N VAL A 129 15.76 48.19 -9.26
CA VAL A 129 16.73 47.09 -9.42
C VAL A 129 17.16 46.91 -10.89
N ALA A 130 16.42 47.47 -11.85
CA ALA A 130 16.60 47.33 -13.31
C ALA A 130 16.55 45.86 -13.82
N ALA A 131 15.94 44.97 -13.03
CA ALA A 131 15.72 43.56 -13.33
C ALA A 131 14.48 43.06 -12.58
N GLU A 132 13.88 41.97 -13.06
CA GLU A 132 12.93 41.20 -12.25
C GLU A 132 13.63 40.65 -10.99
N TYR A 133 12.91 40.48 -9.88
CA TYR A 133 13.46 39.92 -8.64
C TYR A 133 12.39 39.33 -7.72
N ILE A 134 12.83 38.41 -6.85
CA ILE A 134 12.10 37.99 -5.64
C ILE A 134 13.02 38.20 -4.44
N LEU A 135 12.65 39.07 -3.53
CA LEU A 135 13.27 39.25 -2.22
C LEU A 135 12.50 38.41 -1.20
N MET A 136 13.19 37.52 -0.52
CA MET A 136 12.61 36.55 0.42
C MET A 136 13.44 36.45 1.71
N GLU A 137 12.86 35.87 2.76
CA GLU A 137 13.62 35.39 3.92
C GLU A 137 14.69 34.38 3.48
N LYS A 138 15.81 34.29 4.20
CA LYS A 138 16.75 33.18 4.01
C LYS A 138 16.13 31.88 4.52
N ALA A 139 16.22 30.80 3.74
CA ALA A 139 15.82 29.45 4.15
C ALA A 139 16.50 29.02 5.47
N ARG A 140 15.72 28.39 6.34
CA ARG A 140 16.11 27.94 7.68
C ARG A 140 16.90 26.63 7.63
N GLY A 141 17.70 26.35 8.65
CA GLY A 141 18.51 25.13 8.71
C GLY A 141 19.67 25.13 7.69
N VAL A 142 20.00 23.94 7.17
CA VAL A 142 21.09 23.72 6.19
C VAL A 142 20.59 22.89 4.99
N PRO A 143 21.16 23.04 3.79
CA PRO A 143 20.84 22.18 2.65
C PRO A 143 21.13 20.72 3.00
N LEU A 144 20.19 19.83 2.67
CA LEU A 144 20.28 18.40 2.96
C LEU A 144 21.51 17.76 2.31
N SER A 145 21.98 18.27 1.17
CA SER A 145 23.22 17.86 0.49
C SER A 145 24.46 17.98 1.39
N SER A 146 24.48 18.90 2.34
CA SER A 146 25.60 19.03 3.29
C SER A 146 25.65 17.90 4.34
N LEU A 147 24.57 17.15 4.50
CA LEU A 147 24.40 16.09 5.49
C LEU A 147 24.18 14.69 4.88
N TRP A 148 23.53 14.59 3.71
CA TRP A 148 22.95 13.35 3.18
C TRP A 148 23.91 12.15 3.20
N ASP A 149 25.13 12.29 2.71
CA ASP A 149 26.08 11.17 2.63
C ASP A 149 26.67 10.76 4.00
N LYS A 150 26.38 11.53 5.06
CA LYS A 150 26.70 11.25 6.46
C LYS A 150 25.52 10.63 7.22
N LEU A 151 24.30 10.68 6.68
CA LEU A 151 23.09 10.17 7.34
C LEU A 151 22.96 8.65 7.16
N GLY A 152 22.74 7.94 8.27
CA GLY A 152 22.35 6.53 8.23
C GLY A 152 20.96 6.33 7.61
N ALA A 153 20.74 5.16 6.98
CA ALA A 153 19.51 4.85 6.27
C ALA A 153 18.18 5.10 7.05
N PRO A 154 18.09 4.86 8.38
CA PRO A 154 16.87 5.19 9.14
C PRO A 154 16.55 6.69 9.16
N VAL A 155 17.55 7.57 9.21
CA VAL A 155 17.34 9.03 9.18
C VAL A 155 17.01 9.48 7.75
N LYS A 156 17.66 8.90 6.73
CA LYS A 156 17.30 9.11 5.32
C LYS A 156 15.83 8.75 5.06
N PHE A 157 15.35 7.64 5.62
CA PHE A 157 13.95 7.25 5.48
C PHE A 157 13.00 8.22 6.19
N LYS A 158 13.31 8.69 7.41
CA LYS A 158 12.49 9.73 8.09
C LYS A 158 12.32 11.01 7.26
N VAL A 159 13.38 11.45 6.57
CA VAL A 159 13.28 12.60 5.65
C VAL A 159 12.32 12.29 4.50
N LEU A 160 12.38 11.08 3.93
CA LEU A 160 11.50 10.65 2.86
C LEU A 160 10.04 10.48 3.31
N GLU A 161 9.79 10.01 4.53
CA GLU A 161 8.45 9.99 5.15
C GLU A 161 7.87 11.40 5.26
N LYS A 162 8.69 12.39 5.66
CA LYS A 162 8.28 13.80 5.72
C LYS A 162 8.00 14.36 4.33
N VAL A 163 8.88 14.13 3.35
CA VAL A 163 8.68 14.54 1.95
C VAL A 163 7.39 13.95 1.39
N ALA A 164 7.13 12.65 1.60
CA ALA A 164 5.88 11.99 1.22
C ALA A 164 4.65 12.65 1.85
N SER A 165 4.70 13.01 3.15
CA SER A 165 3.59 13.69 3.84
C SER A 165 3.30 15.12 3.37
N TYR A 166 4.26 15.78 2.70
CA TYR A 166 4.02 17.03 2.00
C TYR A 166 3.40 16.77 0.62
N GLN A 167 3.93 15.82 -0.14
CA GLN A 167 3.41 15.43 -1.45
C GLN A 167 1.97 14.90 -1.40
N GLU A 168 1.63 14.11 -0.37
CA GLU A 168 0.24 13.70 -0.08
C GLU A 168 -0.65 14.93 0.09
N ARG A 169 -0.23 15.89 0.93
CA ARG A 169 -0.97 17.12 1.19
C ARG A 169 -1.15 17.97 -0.07
N TRP A 170 -0.12 18.08 -0.91
CA TRP A 170 -0.19 18.81 -2.18
C TRP A 170 -1.21 18.21 -3.15
N SER A 171 -1.45 16.89 -3.09
CA SER A 171 -2.51 16.25 -3.87
C SER A 171 -3.93 16.56 -3.37
N GLN A 172 -4.12 16.99 -2.11
CA GLN A 172 -5.45 17.14 -1.50
C GLN A 172 -6.29 18.26 -2.12
N ILE A 173 -5.68 19.25 -2.79
CA ILE A 173 -6.37 20.29 -3.53
C ILE A 173 -6.19 20.04 -5.02
N CYS A 174 -7.31 19.88 -5.73
CA CYS A 174 -7.35 19.72 -7.17
C CYS A 174 -7.92 20.98 -7.82
N PHE A 175 -7.30 21.42 -8.92
CA PHE A 175 -7.75 22.59 -9.68
C PHE A 175 -8.72 22.15 -10.79
N HIS A 176 -9.75 22.96 -11.06
CA HIS A 176 -10.77 22.65 -12.08
C HIS A 176 -10.23 22.73 -13.51
N SER A 177 -9.12 23.45 -13.71
CA SER A 177 -8.42 23.59 -14.98
C SER A 177 -6.90 23.54 -14.74
N MET A 178 -6.16 23.11 -15.77
CA MET A 178 -4.69 23.09 -15.77
C MET A 178 -4.19 24.45 -16.25
N GLY A 179 -3.97 25.34 -15.28
CA GLY A 179 -3.92 26.79 -15.48
C GLY A 179 -5.23 27.44 -14.97
N TYR A 180 -5.37 28.76 -15.10
CA TYR A 180 -6.50 29.51 -14.51
C TYR A 180 -6.79 30.79 -15.30
N THR A 181 -7.92 31.43 -15.03
CA THR A 181 -8.33 32.73 -15.58
C THR A 181 -8.80 33.73 -14.51
N ASP A 182 -8.28 34.94 -14.61
CA ASP A 182 -8.81 36.20 -14.08
C ASP A 182 -8.51 37.29 -15.15
N LYS A 183 -9.37 38.26 -15.47
CA LYS A 183 -10.52 38.80 -14.73
C LYS A 183 -11.83 38.89 -15.55
N ASP A 184 -11.78 38.44 -16.80
CA ASP A 184 -12.89 38.51 -17.76
C ASP A 184 -13.56 37.13 -18.00
N GLY A 185 -13.42 36.17 -17.07
CA GLY A 185 -14.02 34.84 -17.20
C GLY A 185 -13.49 33.83 -16.17
N ASN A 186 -13.91 33.95 -14.92
CA ASN A 186 -13.24 33.31 -13.78
C ASN A 186 -13.95 32.05 -13.27
N HIS A 187 -13.17 31.10 -12.74
CA HIS A 187 -13.59 30.27 -11.60
C HIS A 187 -12.49 30.29 -10.53
N ALA A 188 -12.66 31.12 -9.52
CA ALA A 188 -11.67 31.31 -8.47
C ALA A 188 -11.76 30.22 -7.38
N VAL A 189 -10.60 29.68 -6.99
CA VAL A 189 -10.45 28.91 -5.73
C VAL A 189 -10.30 29.86 -4.53
N ASP A 190 -9.70 31.02 -4.78
CA ASP A 190 -9.40 32.08 -3.81
C ASP A 190 -9.19 33.39 -4.60
N GLU A 191 -9.84 34.49 -4.22
CA GLU A 191 -9.73 35.80 -4.89
C GLU A 191 -8.29 36.36 -4.91
N ARG A 192 -7.38 35.79 -4.10
CA ARG A 192 -5.99 36.24 -3.96
C ARG A 192 -5.02 35.64 -4.99
N PHE A 193 -5.39 34.58 -5.72
CA PHE A 193 -4.42 33.76 -6.46
C PHE A 193 -4.70 33.63 -7.97
N ALA A 194 -3.91 34.38 -8.75
CA ALA A 194 -3.61 34.12 -10.16
C ALA A 194 -3.00 32.71 -10.39
N VAL A 195 -3.52 31.93 -11.35
CA VAL A 195 -2.66 31.09 -12.21
C VAL A 195 -2.82 31.58 -13.66
N GLY A 196 -1.94 31.17 -14.56
CA GLY A 196 -1.93 31.63 -15.95
C GLY A 196 -1.25 30.60 -16.86
N PRO A 197 -0.56 31.05 -17.93
CA PRO A 197 0.16 30.17 -18.84
C PRO A 197 1.21 29.30 -18.12
N SER A 198 1.36 28.03 -18.53
CA SER A 198 2.36 27.14 -17.96
C SER A 198 3.78 27.66 -18.22
N VAL A 199 4.52 27.82 -17.11
CA VAL A 199 5.94 28.22 -17.06
C VAL A 199 6.90 27.03 -17.07
N SER A 200 6.41 25.80 -17.27
CA SER A 200 7.24 24.60 -17.19
C SER A 200 8.31 24.53 -18.26
N ARG A 201 9.40 23.80 -17.98
CA ARG A 201 10.52 23.65 -18.92
C ARG A 201 10.08 23.12 -20.29
N GLN A 202 9.06 22.26 -20.33
CA GLN A 202 8.49 21.69 -21.55
C GLN A 202 7.87 22.76 -22.49
N ASN A 203 7.42 23.90 -21.95
CA ASN A 203 6.83 25.02 -22.70
C ASN A 203 7.84 26.13 -23.06
N VAL A 204 9.10 25.98 -22.64
CA VAL A 204 10.11 27.06 -22.55
C VAL A 204 11.46 26.67 -23.15
N ASP A 205 12.00 25.49 -22.82
CA ASP A 205 13.34 25.05 -23.23
C ASP A 205 13.39 24.66 -24.72
N ASP A 206 14.62 24.44 -25.21
CA ASP A 206 14.96 24.06 -26.61
C ASP A 206 14.49 25.07 -27.67
N GLY A 207 14.33 26.33 -27.26
CA GLY A 207 13.92 27.44 -28.12
C GLY A 207 12.43 27.74 -28.09
N ARG A 208 11.60 26.90 -27.43
CA ARG A 208 10.14 27.07 -27.37
C ARG A 208 9.71 28.41 -26.78
N ALA A 209 10.47 29.01 -25.86
CA ALA A 209 10.24 30.35 -25.34
C ALA A 209 10.34 31.50 -26.37
N LYS A 210 10.87 31.27 -27.58
CA LYS A 210 10.89 32.26 -28.68
C LYS A 210 9.62 32.27 -29.53
N LEU A 211 8.79 31.23 -29.43
CA LEU A 211 7.64 31.03 -30.29
C LEU A 211 6.35 31.40 -29.55
N ASP A 212 5.40 31.99 -30.26
CA ASP A 212 4.08 32.25 -29.72
C ASP A 212 3.14 31.08 -30.02
N PHE A 213 2.60 30.48 -28.96
CA PHE A 213 1.67 29.35 -29.01
C PHE A 213 0.92 29.28 -27.68
N ASN A 214 -0.28 28.68 -27.70
CA ASN A 214 -1.10 28.54 -26.50
C ASN A 214 -0.39 27.69 -25.42
N ARG A 215 -0.20 28.27 -24.24
CA ARG A 215 0.44 27.66 -23.06
C ARG A 215 -0.56 27.39 -21.93
N GLY A 216 -1.83 27.29 -22.27
CA GLY A 216 -2.93 27.11 -21.34
C GLY A 216 -3.55 28.43 -20.90
N PRO A 217 -4.63 28.39 -20.09
CA PRO A 217 -5.13 27.20 -19.40
C PRO A 217 -5.78 26.14 -20.29
N TRP A 218 -5.94 24.93 -19.74
CA TRP A 218 -6.62 23.80 -20.37
C TRP A 218 -7.62 23.16 -19.39
N ASP A 219 -8.90 23.11 -19.77
CA ASP A 219 -9.98 22.69 -18.86
C ASP A 219 -10.11 21.17 -18.72
N THR A 220 -9.48 20.38 -19.60
CA THR A 220 -9.54 18.92 -19.57
C THR A 220 -8.19 18.26 -19.83
N VAL A 221 -7.99 17.06 -19.29
CA VAL A 221 -6.75 16.28 -19.46
C VAL A 221 -6.50 15.92 -20.93
N ASP A 222 -7.56 15.74 -21.73
CA ASP A 222 -7.45 15.59 -23.19
C ASP A 222 -6.89 16.87 -23.83
N THR A 223 -7.45 18.04 -23.53
CA THR A 223 -6.93 19.32 -24.09
C THR A 223 -5.48 19.61 -23.66
N TYR A 224 -5.08 19.20 -22.46
CA TYR A 224 -3.70 19.35 -21.96
C TYR A 224 -2.70 18.48 -22.73
N GLU A 225 -2.98 17.17 -22.88
CA GLU A 225 -2.10 16.26 -23.62
C GLU A 225 -2.14 16.57 -25.13
N ARG A 226 -3.30 16.86 -25.72
CA ARG A 226 -3.40 17.30 -27.12
C ARG A 226 -2.56 18.55 -27.41
N ALA A 227 -2.58 19.53 -26.51
CA ALA A 227 -1.77 20.75 -26.64
C ALA A 227 -0.26 20.46 -26.64
N THR A 228 0.21 19.39 -26.00
CA THR A 228 1.61 18.94 -26.11
C THR A 228 1.97 18.59 -27.55
N GLY A 229 1.13 17.79 -28.23
CA GLY A 229 1.36 17.42 -29.63
C GLY A 229 1.28 18.62 -30.57
N GLU A 230 0.26 19.46 -30.42
CA GLU A 230 0.07 20.65 -31.23
C GLU A 230 1.21 21.67 -31.06
N ARG A 231 1.73 21.81 -29.83
CA ARG A 231 2.94 22.59 -29.50
C ARG A 231 4.18 22.07 -30.22
N GLU A 232 4.48 20.77 -30.18
CA GLU A 232 5.66 20.25 -30.90
C GLU A 232 5.50 20.39 -32.41
N ALA A 233 4.30 20.16 -32.97
CA ALA A 233 4.05 20.36 -34.39
C ALA A 233 4.26 21.83 -34.82
N TYR A 234 3.83 22.79 -33.99
CA TYR A 234 4.07 24.21 -34.21
C TYR A 234 5.56 24.55 -34.17
N CYS A 235 6.32 23.99 -33.21
CA CYS A 235 7.76 24.19 -33.13
C CYS A 235 8.50 23.61 -34.36
N ILE A 236 8.18 22.38 -34.77
CA ILE A 236 8.82 21.72 -35.92
C ILE A 236 8.48 22.42 -37.25
N LYS A 237 7.35 23.13 -37.33
CA LYS A 237 6.97 23.94 -38.50
C LYS A 237 7.66 25.31 -38.53
N ASN A 238 7.80 25.98 -37.38
CA ASN A 238 8.22 27.39 -37.33
C ASN A 238 9.69 27.65 -36.90
N MET A 239 10.41 26.67 -36.34
CA MET A 239 11.84 26.85 -36.03
C MET A 239 12.72 26.73 -37.29
N GLU A 240 13.52 27.74 -37.59
CA GLU A 240 14.50 27.75 -38.71
C GLU A 240 15.46 26.55 -38.65
N GLN A 241 16.00 26.27 -37.47
CA GLN A 241 16.83 25.10 -37.16
C GLN A 241 16.20 24.35 -35.98
N LEU A 242 16.06 23.03 -36.10
CA LEU A 242 15.63 22.20 -34.97
C LEU A 242 16.76 22.08 -33.93
N PRO A 243 16.43 21.89 -32.64
CA PRO A 243 17.42 21.46 -31.65
C PRO A 243 18.04 20.11 -32.06
N ARG A 244 19.32 19.92 -31.75
CA ARG A 244 20.02 18.64 -31.96
C ARG A 244 19.77 17.71 -30.77
N SER A 245 19.84 16.40 -31.01
CA SER A 245 19.83 15.42 -29.93
C SER A 245 20.99 15.66 -28.94
N PRO A 246 20.73 15.72 -27.63
CA PRO A 246 21.76 15.61 -26.60
C PRO A 246 22.13 14.16 -26.27
N ILE A 247 21.48 13.16 -26.89
CA ILE A 247 21.52 11.75 -26.47
C ILE A 247 21.88 10.75 -27.57
N ALA A 248 21.96 11.19 -28.82
CA ALA A 248 22.20 10.34 -29.98
C ALA A 248 23.20 10.99 -30.95
N ILE A 249 24.02 10.16 -31.62
CA ILE A 249 24.99 10.61 -32.62
C ILE A 249 24.49 10.22 -34.02
N HIS A 250 24.16 11.25 -34.81
CA HIS A 250 23.56 11.10 -36.14
C HIS A 250 24.60 11.32 -37.25
N TYR A 251 24.87 10.29 -38.04
CA TYR A 251 25.66 10.31 -39.28
C TYR A 251 25.04 9.34 -40.31
N LEU A 252 25.57 9.20 -41.53
CA LEU A 252 24.93 8.39 -42.58
C LEU A 252 24.75 6.90 -42.21
N GLY A 253 25.53 6.37 -41.25
CA GLY A 253 25.39 5.01 -40.73
C GLY A 253 24.32 4.83 -39.63
N THR A 254 23.64 5.88 -39.19
CA THR A 254 22.58 5.84 -38.15
C THR A 254 21.27 6.50 -38.62
N TYR A 255 20.20 6.36 -37.83
CA TYR A 255 18.93 7.04 -38.11
C TYR A 255 19.12 8.57 -38.18
N GLN A 256 18.47 9.20 -39.16
CA GLN A 256 18.52 10.65 -39.42
C GLN A 256 17.16 11.30 -39.09
N PRO A 257 17.07 12.12 -38.02
CA PRO A 257 15.86 12.88 -37.70
C PRO A 257 15.44 13.81 -38.84
N SER A 258 14.15 13.77 -39.18
CA SER A 258 13.58 14.61 -40.25
C SER A 258 12.32 15.34 -39.76
N ARG A 259 12.02 16.52 -40.33
CA ARG A 259 10.80 17.28 -39.96
C ARG A 259 9.55 16.48 -40.26
N GLU A 260 9.55 15.78 -41.40
CA GLU A 260 8.47 14.94 -41.90
C GLU A 260 8.24 13.76 -40.95
N THR A 261 9.30 13.10 -40.49
CA THR A 261 9.20 11.94 -39.58
C THR A 261 8.75 12.37 -38.18
N LYS A 262 9.24 13.52 -37.68
CA LYS A 262 8.77 14.10 -36.40
C LYS A 262 7.30 14.53 -36.48
N LEU A 263 6.88 15.17 -37.57
CA LEU A 263 5.46 15.53 -37.79
C LEU A 263 4.58 14.28 -37.92
N PHE A 264 5.03 13.24 -38.64
CA PHE A 264 4.29 11.98 -38.77
C PHE A 264 4.09 11.26 -37.43
N ALA A 265 5.09 11.31 -36.54
CA ALA A 265 4.96 10.82 -35.16
C ALA A 265 3.91 11.62 -34.37
N ILE A 266 3.89 12.95 -34.48
CA ILE A 266 2.91 13.81 -33.79
C ILE A 266 1.50 13.65 -34.35
N GLU A 267 1.35 13.55 -35.68
CA GLU A 267 0.06 13.25 -36.32
C GLU A 267 -0.43 11.84 -36.00
N SER A 268 0.45 10.94 -35.58
CA SER A 268 0.08 9.63 -35.06
C SER A 268 -0.36 9.73 -33.58
N TYR A 269 0.37 10.48 -32.75
CA TYR A 269 0.00 10.78 -31.35
C TYR A 269 -1.39 11.44 -31.25
N LEU A 270 -1.65 12.48 -32.05
CA LEU A 270 -2.91 13.23 -32.02
C LEU A 270 -4.13 12.41 -32.47
N LYS A 271 -3.94 11.21 -33.03
CA LYS A 271 -5.02 10.24 -33.36
C LYS A 271 -5.28 9.23 -32.25
N VAL A 272 -4.36 9.07 -31.28
CA VAL A 272 -4.45 8.04 -30.23
C VAL A 272 -4.50 8.58 -28.81
N VAL A 273 -4.08 9.83 -28.59
CA VAL A 273 -3.91 10.45 -27.25
C VAL A 273 -5.12 10.31 -26.33
N ASN A 274 -6.35 10.49 -26.82
CA ASN A 274 -7.60 10.34 -26.08
C ASN A 274 -7.85 8.90 -25.55
N PHE A 275 -7.22 7.89 -26.17
CA PHE A 275 -7.24 6.49 -25.71
C PHE A 275 -6.11 6.16 -24.72
N LEU A 276 -5.04 6.98 -24.67
CA LEU A 276 -3.91 6.79 -23.75
C LEU A 276 -4.15 7.36 -22.35
N LEU A 277 -5.15 8.24 -22.20
CA LEU A 277 -5.47 8.88 -20.92
C LEU A 277 -5.98 7.84 -19.90
N PRO A 278 -5.63 7.95 -18.60
CA PRO A 278 -6.14 7.00 -17.60
C PRO A 278 -7.67 7.06 -17.48
N GLU A 279 -8.30 5.94 -17.13
CA GLU A 279 -9.75 5.89 -16.86
C GLU A 279 -10.11 6.40 -15.45
N ASP A 280 -9.10 6.70 -14.62
CA ASP A 280 -9.24 7.13 -13.23
C ASP A 280 -9.09 8.65 -13.10
N GLU A 281 -10.16 9.31 -12.63
CA GLU A 281 -10.23 10.76 -12.49
C GLU A 281 -9.33 11.27 -11.34
N ASP A 282 -9.06 10.47 -10.30
CA ASP A 282 -8.21 10.88 -9.16
C ASP A 282 -6.79 11.25 -9.63
N ILE A 283 -6.26 10.50 -10.60
CA ILE A 283 -4.90 10.70 -11.13
C ILE A 283 -4.88 11.61 -12.36
N SER A 284 -6.04 11.82 -13.00
CA SER A 284 -6.24 12.79 -14.08
C SER A 284 -6.38 14.22 -13.56
N ALA A 285 -6.83 14.39 -12.31
CA ALA A 285 -7.07 15.69 -11.69
C ALA A 285 -5.80 16.56 -11.62
N SER A 286 -5.99 17.87 -11.82
CA SER A 286 -4.91 18.84 -11.83
C SER A 286 -4.40 19.14 -10.43
N CYS A 287 -3.11 18.93 -10.20
CA CYS A 287 -2.42 19.19 -8.94
C CYS A 287 -1.32 20.23 -9.12
N ILE A 288 -0.80 20.78 -8.02
CA ILE A 288 0.46 21.56 -8.01
C ILE A 288 1.54 20.72 -7.33
N TRP A 289 2.77 20.77 -7.85
CA TRP A 289 3.86 19.90 -7.38
C TRP A 289 5.23 20.56 -7.41
N HIS A 290 6.15 20.03 -6.61
CA HIS A 290 7.57 20.36 -6.68
C HIS A 290 8.31 19.27 -7.45
N ASP A 291 8.39 19.40 -8.77
CA ASP A 291 8.94 18.34 -9.63
C ASP A 291 10.48 18.16 -9.54
N ASP A 292 11.21 19.12 -8.96
CA ASP A 292 12.70 19.11 -8.84
C ASP A 292 13.17 18.94 -7.37
N LEU A 293 12.61 17.97 -6.64
CA LEU A 293 13.00 17.67 -5.25
C LEU A 293 14.29 16.84 -5.17
N HIS A 294 15.44 17.53 -5.16
CA HIS A 294 16.75 16.97 -4.85
C HIS A 294 17.39 17.59 -3.60
N VAL A 295 18.50 17.01 -3.14
CA VAL A 295 19.17 17.34 -1.86
C VAL A 295 19.67 18.79 -1.72
N GLU A 296 19.74 19.60 -2.78
CA GLU A 296 20.07 21.03 -2.65
C GLU A 296 18.83 21.90 -2.37
N ASN A 297 17.64 21.44 -2.76
CA ASN A 297 16.37 22.19 -2.67
C ASN A 297 15.58 21.91 -1.37
N ILE A 298 16.01 20.91 -0.60
CA ILE A 298 15.45 20.55 0.71
C ILE A 298 16.40 21.04 1.80
N PHE A 299 15.91 21.86 2.72
CA PHE A 299 16.64 22.32 3.90
C PHE A 299 16.12 21.62 5.16
N VAL A 300 17.03 21.24 6.05
CA VAL A 300 16.73 20.50 7.28
C VAL A 300 17.42 21.12 8.50
N ASN A 301 16.89 20.84 9.69
CA ASN A 301 17.54 21.19 10.95
C ASN A 301 18.86 20.37 11.08
N PRO A 302 20.02 20.99 11.34
CA PRO A 302 21.28 20.25 11.51
C PRO A 302 21.32 19.37 12.78
N GLU A 303 20.46 19.64 13.78
CA GLU A 303 20.40 18.90 15.04
C GLU A 303 19.43 17.70 14.97
N ASP A 304 18.29 17.85 14.29
CA ASP A 304 17.43 16.75 13.83
C ASP A 304 17.22 16.81 12.32
N PRO A 305 18.06 16.12 11.52
CA PRO A 305 17.93 16.12 10.06
C PRO A 305 16.62 15.56 9.51
N ALA A 306 15.74 14.98 10.34
CA ALA A 306 14.38 14.60 9.94
C ALA A 306 13.39 15.77 9.98
N ASP A 307 13.73 16.91 10.58
CA ASP A 307 12.90 18.11 10.58
C ASP A 307 13.19 18.99 9.35
N ILE A 308 12.26 18.97 8.38
CA ILE A 308 12.36 19.74 7.13
C ILE A 308 12.05 21.20 7.43
N CYS A 309 13.10 22.01 7.40
CA CYS A 309 13.08 23.44 7.70
C CYS A 309 12.44 24.27 6.59
N ASP A 310 12.77 24.06 5.32
CA ASP A 310 12.23 24.81 4.16
C ASP A 310 12.45 24.04 2.83
N PHE A 311 11.57 24.27 1.84
CA PHE A 311 11.74 23.88 0.44
C PHE A 311 11.97 25.13 -0.44
N ILE A 312 12.93 25.06 -1.38
CA ILE A 312 13.32 26.17 -2.27
C ILE A 312 13.30 25.81 -3.76
N ASP A 313 13.34 26.85 -4.60
CA ASP A 313 13.37 26.80 -6.08
C ASP A 313 12.09 26.29 -6.75
N TRP A 314 10.94 26.82 -6.29
CA TRP A 314 9.58 26.69 -6.86
C TRP A 314 9.41 27.28 -8.28
N GLN A 315 10.51 27.45 -9.03
CA GLN A 315 10.51 28.04 -10.36
C GLN A 315 10.16 26.98 -11.42
N SER A 316 9.30 27.33 -12.37
CA SER A 316 8.83 26.42 -13.43
C SER A 316 7.87 25.31 -12.95
N THR A 317 7.38 25.36 -11.70
CA THR A 317 6.22 24.57 -11.25
C THR A 317 5.01 24.87 -12.15
N GLU A 318 4.28 23.82 -12.54
CA GLU A 318 3.04 23.94 -13.31
C GLU A 318 1.88 23.20 -12.63
N LEU A 319 0.66 23.51 -13.10
CA LEU A 319 -0.52 22.68 -12.84
C LEU A 319 -0.63 21.62 -13.94
N ALA A 320 -0.62 20.34 -13.56
CA ALA A 320 -0.69 19.20 -14.48
C ALA A 320 -1.49 18.04 -13.86
N PRO A 321 -1.88 17.02 -14.65
CA PRO A 321 -2.50 15.81 -14.10
C PRO A 321 -1.55 15.13 -13.09
N LEU A 322 -2.06 14.58 -12.00
CA LEU A 322 -1.22 13.97 -10.96
C LEU A 322 -0.23 12.92 -11.49
N TYR A 323 -0.59 12.13 -12.51
CA TYR A 323 0.34 11.17 -13.12
C TYR A 323 1.54 11.80 -13.86
N HIS A 324 1.46 13.08 -14.23
CA HIS A 324 2.51 13.81 -14.93
C HIS A 324 3.75 14.01 -14.03
N HIS A 325 3.50 14.35 -12.77
CA HIS A 325 4.49 14.85 -11.82
C HIS A 325 5.53 13.82 -11.37
N THR A 326 6.64 14.30 -10.82
CA THR A 326 7.71 13.52 -10.20
C THR A 326 7.25 13.05 -8.81
N ILE A 327 6.44 11.97 -8.79
CA ILE A 327 5.94 11.36 -7.54
C ILE A 327 7.09 10.74 -6.72
N GLU A 328 8.09 10.16 -7.39
CA GLU A 328 9.35 9.68 -6.80
C GLU A 328 10.40 10.80 -6.88
N PRO A 329 10.72 11.51 -5.77
CA PRO A 329 11.58 12.68 -5.82
C PRO A 329 13.05 12.32 -6.14
N TYR A 330 13.74 13.18 -6.89
CA TYR A 330 15.10 12.97 -7.44
C TYR A 330 16.22 12.70 -6.41
N ILE A 331 15.93 12.81 -5.12
CA ILE A 331 16.74 12.31 -3.99
C ILE A 331 16.82 10.77 -3.93
N LEU A 332 15.89 10.05 -4.57
CA LEU A 332 15.83 8.58 -4.65
C LEU A 332 16.51 8.01 -5.90
N ASP A 333 16.87 8.85 -6.87
CA ASP A 333 17.49 8.41 -8.12
C ASP A 333 18.87 7.77 -7.90
N TYR A 334 19.13 6.69 -8.61
CA TYR A 334 20.39 5.94 -8.53
C TYR A 334 20.88 5.49 -9.92
N ASN A 335 22.18 5.21 -10.02
CA ASN A 335 22.80 4.67 -11.23
C ASN A 335 22.94 3.15 -11.09
N GLY A 336 22.00 2.38 -11.64
CA GLY A 336 21.94 0.92 -11.54
C GLY A 336 20.71 0.35 -12.24
N PRO A 337 20.46 -0.97 -12.16
CA PRO A 337 19.27 -1.59 -12.78
C PRO A 337 17.97 -1.16 -12.09
N PRO A 338 16.85 -0.99 -12.82
CA PRO A 338 15.54 -0.73 -12.23
C PRO A 338 15.09 -1.93 -11.39
N LEU A 339 14.23 -1.68 -10.40
CA LEU A 339 13.44 -2.72 -9.75
C LEU A 339 12.37 -3.20 -10.75
N GLU A 340 12.20 -4.51 -10.91
CA GLU A 340 11.36 -5.10 -11.97
C GLU A 340 9.87 -4.75 -11.81
N GLY A 341 9.38 -4.69 -10.57
CA GLY A 341 8.07 -4.16 -10.18
C GLY A 341 8.14 -3.09 -9.07
N LEU A 342 7.04 -2.36 -8.89
CA LEU A 342 6.95 -1.23 -7.94
C LEU A 342 7.16 -1.61 -6.46
N LEU A 343 6.86 -2.84 -6.06
CA LEU A 343 6.96 -3.29 -4.66
C LEU A 343 8.12 -4.26 -4.41
N ASP A 344 8.97 -4.48 -5.41
CA ASP A 344 10.16 -5.30 -5.29
C ASP A 344 11.23 -4.63 -4.44
N ARG A 345 12.17 -5.45 -3.95
CA ARG A 345 13.24 -5.03 -3.06
C ARG A 345 14.57 -5.44 -3.68
N PRO A 346 15.60 -4.58 -3.68
CA PRO A 346 16.92 -4.97 -4.16
C PRO A 346 17.47 -6.13 -3.32
N LYS A 347 18.29 -6.99 -3.93
CA LYS A 347 19.07 -8.00 -3.20
C LYS A 347 20.53 -7.56 -3.17
N LEU A 348 21.18 -7.65 -2.00
CA LEU A 348 22.57 -7.21 -1.85
C LEU A 348 23.56 -8.08 -2.65
N ALA A 349 23.22 -9.34 -2.94
CA ALA A 349 24.01 -10.20 -3.81
C ALA A 349 24.03 -9.67 -5.26
N ASP A 350 22.84 -9.45 -5.83
CA ASP A 350 22.62 -8.91 -7.18
C ASP A 350 23.33 -7.56 -7.35
N VAL A 351 23.24 -6.67 -6.34
CA VAL A 351 23.93 -5.36 -6.37
C VAL A 351 25.45 -5.50 -6.21
N LYS A 352 25.95 -6.45 -5.41
CA LYS A 352 27.40 -6.73 -5.32
C LYS A 352 27.97 -7.35 -6.60
N ALA A 353 27.16 -8.06 -7.40
CA ALA A 353 27.59 -8.61 -8.68
C ALA A 353 27.99 -7.52 -9.69
N LEU A 354 27.33 -6.36 -9.65
CA LEU A 354 27.61 -5.20 -10.53
C LEU A 354 29.01 -4.57 -10.35
N PHE A 355 29.76 -4.97 -9.31
CA PHE A 355 31.06 -4.42 -8.95
C PHE A 355 32.14 -5.50 -8.81
N GLN A 356 31.97 -6.67 -9.44
CA GLN A 356 32.97 -7.75 -9.40
C GLN A 356 34.26 -7.43 -10.18
N ASP A 357 34.18 -6.58 -11.21
CA ASP A 357 35.33 -6.16 -12.03
C ASP A 357 36.16 -5.01 -11.40
N GLU A 358 35.68 -4.42 -10.29
CA GLU A 358 36.36 -3.35 -9.57
C GLU A 358 37.61 -3.89 -8.84
N HIS A 359 38.80 -3.47 -9.27
CA HIS A 359 40.07 -4.01 -8.79
C HIS A 359 40.37 -3.70 -7.30
N ASP A 360 39.69 -2.71 -6.70
CA ASP A 360 39.76 -2.40 -5.28
C ASP A 360 38.48 -2.89 -4.59
N GLN A 361 38.62 -3.95 -3.78
CA GLN A 361 37.51 -4.59 -3.07
C GLN A 361 36.82 -3.67 -2.05
N ALA A 362 37.51 -2.67 -1.49
CA ALA A 362 36.92 -1.71 -0.55
C ALA A 362 36.09 -0.66 -1.31
N ILE A 363 36.57 -0.18 -2.45
CA ILE A 363 35.82 0.68 -3.37
C ILE A 363 34.59 -0.07 -3.90
N ALA A 364 34.75 -1.32 -4.36
CA ALA A 364 33.67 -2.18 -4.82
C ALA A 364 32.57 -2.35 -3.76
N THR A 365 32.96 -2.67 -2.52
CA THR A 365 32.03 -2.84 -1.40
C THR A 365 31.28 -1.54 -1.09
N ARG A 366 31.99 -0.40 -1.04
CA ARG A 366 31.38 0.91 -0.77
C ARG A 366 30.43 1.36 -1.89
N LYS A 367 30.76 1.09 -3.16
CA LYS A 367 29.86 1.33 -4.31
C LYS A 367 28.59 0.49 -4.20
N ALA A 368 28.74 -0.82 -3.93
CA ALA A 368 27.61 -1.74 -3.77
C ALA A 368 26.69 -1.36 -2.60
N GLU A 369 27.23 -1.02 -1.44
CA GLU A 369 26.45 -0.63 -0.26
C GLU A 369 25.72 0.70 -0.45
N SER A 370 26.34 1.67 -1.11
CA SER A 370 25.70 2.96 -1.45
C SER A 370 24.53 2.76 -2.43
N LEU A 371 24.75 2.00 -3.51
CA LEU A 371 23.70 1.68 -4.49
C LEU A 371 22.56 0.88 -3.84
N PHE A 372 22.87 -0.18 -3.10
CA PHE A 372 21.89 -0.99 -2.39
C PHE A 372 21.06 -0.16 -1.39
N THR A 373 21.70 0.77 -0.67
CA THR A 373 20.99 1.68 0.25
C THR A 373 20.00 2.56 -0.51
N THR A 374 20.40 3.18 -1.62
CA THR A 374 19.52 4.08 -2.38
C THR A 374 18.36 3.33 -3.05
N MET A 375 18.62 2.15 -3.64
CA MET A 375 17.57 1.25 -4.15
C MET A 375 16.61 0.80 -3.05
N SER A 376 17.11 0.55 -1.83
CA SER A 376 16.29 0.17 -0.68
C SER A 376 15.42 1.32 -0.19
N LEU A 377 15.92 2.56 -0.21
CA LEU A 377 15.14 3.75 0.12
C LEU A 377 14.01 3.99 -0.90
N LEU A 378 14.25 3.77 -2.20
CA LEU A 378 13.19 3.81 -3.21
C LEU A 378 12.13 2.73 -2.97
N ALA A 379 12.54 1.48 -2.74
CA ALA A 379 11.61 0.38 -2.45
C ALA A 379 10.76 0.64 -1.19
N LEU A 380 11.37 1.20 -0.14
CA LEU A 380 10.66 1.59 1.09
C LEU A 380 9.72 2.78 0.85
N TYR A 381 10.11 3.76 0.03
CA TYR A 381 9.26 4.90 -0.34
C TYR A 381 8.05 4.46 -1.17
N ARG A 382 8.24 3.60 -2.19
CA ARG A 382 7.13 2.99 -2.95
C ARG A 382 6.19 2.17 -2.04
N TYR A 383 6.75 1.42 -1.09
CA TYR A 383 5.98 0.67 -0.10
C TYR A 383 5.18 1.58 0.85
N LEU A 384 5.74 2.72 1.29
CA LEU A 384 5.04 3.74 2.05
C LEU A 384 3.84 4.27 1.25
N LEU A 385 4.06 4.73 0.02
CA LEU A 385 2.98 5.24 -0.85
C LEU A 385 1.87 4.20 -1.04
N HIS A 386 2.24 2.94 -1.29
CA HIS A 386 1.29 1.83 -1.41
C HIS A 386 0.47 1.54 -0.15
N LYS A 387 1.00 1.82 1.05
CA LYS A 387 0.32 1.54 2.33
C LYS A 387 -0.44 2.71 2.93
N THR A 388 -0.05 3.95 2.65
CA THR A 388 -0.69 5.14 3.24
C THR A 388 -1.31 6.08 2.22
N MET A 389 -0.77 6.17 1.00
CA MET A 389 -1.09 7.22 0.02
C MET A 389 -1.57 6.60 -1.31
N PRO A 390 -2.69 5.82 -1.33
CA PRO A 390 -3.08 5.00 -2.46
C PRO A 390 -3.30 5.80 -3.76
N ARG A 391 -3.70 7.08 -3.67
CA ARG A 391 -3.83 7.96 -4.84
C ARG A 391 -2.49 8.30 -5.51
N LEU A 392 -1.42 8.46 -4.72
CA LEU A 392 -0.05 8.62 -5.25
C LEU A 392 0.47 7.30 -5.81
N PHE A 393 0.08 6.16 -5.21
CA PHE A 393 0.45 4.84 -5.72
C PHE A 393 -0.26 4.49 -7.04
N LYS A 394 -1.57 4.77 -7.18
CA LYS A 394 -2.29 4.69 -8.47
C LYS A 394 -1.56 5.44 -9.60
N ALA A 395 -1.04 6.64 -9.28
CA ALA A 395 -0.29 7.44 -10.24
C ALA A 395 1.03 6.76 -10.65
N LEU A 396 1.72 6.08 -9.72
CA LEU A 396 2.87 5.23 -10.04
C LEU A 396 2.50 3.98 -10.84
N GLU A 397 1.38 3.32 -10.54
CA GLU A 397 0.88 2.15 -11.27
C GLU A 397 0.57 2.49 -12.74
N PHE A 398 -0.11 3.60 -13.00
CA PHE A 398 -0.33 4.09 -14.37
C PHE A 398 1.00 4.40 -15.09
N ARG A 399 2.00 4.91 -14.36
CA ARG A 399 3.37 5.16 -14.87
C ARG A 399 4.20 3.90 -15.13
N GLN A 400 3.63 2.70 -15.01
CA GLN A 400 4.23 1.44 -15.48
C GLN A 400 3.58 0.90 -16.77
N THR A 401 2.69 1.67 -17.41
CA THR A 401 1.95 1.26 -18.60
C THR A 401 2.53 1.85 -19.89
N ASP A 402 2.45 1.07 -20.99
CA ASP A 402 2.73 1.56 -22.35
C ASP A 402 1.91 2.81 -22.71
N CYS A 403 0.74 3.02 -22.10
CA CYS A 403 -0.06 4.24 -22.26
C CYS A 403 0.67 5.48 -21.69
N PHE A 404 1.20 5.40 -20.47
CA PHE A 404 2.01 6.49 -19.91
C PHE A 404 3.30 6.69 -20.69
N ASP A 405 3.99 5.64 -21.13
CA ASP A 405 5.18 5.78 -21.97
C ASP A 405 4.88 6.51 -23.28
N LEU A 406 3.76 6.21 -23.95
CA LEU A 406 3.35 6.95 -25.15
C LEU A 406 3.02 8.43 -24.86
N LEU A 407 2.36 8.74 -23.73
CA LEU A 407 2.16 10.14 -23.29
C LEU A 407 3.49 10.84 -22.97
N LEU A 408 4.42 10.11 -22.34
CA LEU A 408 5.73 10.61 -21.91
C LEU A 408 6.64 10.96 -23.10
N PHE A 409 6.75 10.05 -24.07
CA PHE A 409 7.61 10.24 -25.25
C PHE A 409 7.10 11.36 -26.17
N ALA A 410 5.78 11.53 -26.27
CA ALA A 410 5.18 12.59 -27.09
C ALA A 410 5.63 14.01 -26.70
N ARG A 411 5.97 14.22 -25.42
CA ARG A 411 6.36 15.52 -24.84
C ARG A 411 7.72 16.05 -25.28
N ASN A 412 8.46 15.29 -26.09
CA ASN A 412 9.82 15.66 -26.52
C ASN A 412 10.04 15.62 -28.05
N LEU A 413 9.02 15.29 -28.86
CA LEU A 413 9.18 14.95 -30.29
C LEU A 413 9.88 16.02 -31.15
N LEU A 414 9.88 17.29 -30.73
CA LEU A 414 10.72 18.35 -31.33
C LEU A 414 12.21 18.02 -31.30
N VAL A 415 12.73 17.58 -30.14
CA VAL A 415 14.15 17.28 -29.93
C VAL A 415 14.43 15.86 -30.39
N ASP A 416 13.82 14.86 -29.74
CA ASP A 416 14.13 13.44 -29.93
C ASP A 416 12.92 12.54 -29.70
N GLY A 417 13.04 11.31 -30.22
CA GLY A 417 12.21 10.18 -29.84
C GLY A 417 11.18 9.75 -30.88
N GLU A 418 11.09 10.40 -32.04
CA GLU A 418 10.05 10.12 -33.03
C GLU A 418 10.15 8.71 -33.62
N ALA A 419 11.36 8.20 -33.86
CA ALA A 419 11.57 6.83 -34.35
C ALA A 419 11.17 5.78 -33.29
N THR A 420 11.53 6.02 -32.03
CA THR A 420 11.16 5.14 -30.90
C THR A 420 9.66 5.19 -30.62
N TYR A 421 9.05 6.37 -30.67
CA TYR A 421 7.61 6.58 -30.48
C TYR A 421 6.79 5.87 -31.56
N LEU A 422 7.19 6.01 -32.84
CA LEU A 422 6.61 5.25 -33.93
C LEU A 422 6.83 3.73 -33.75
N GLY A 423 7.99 3.31 -33.22
CA GLY A 423 8.27 1.92 -32.85
C GLY A 423 7.31 1.37 -31.79
N LEU A 424 7.01 2.15 -30.75
CA LEU A 424 6.03 1.79 -29.72
C LEU A 424 4.61 1.71 -30.29
N LEU A 425 4.22 2.63 -31.18
CA LEU A 425 2.92 2.54 -31.87
C LEU A 425 2.83 1.34 -32.82
N ALA A 426 3.92 0.98 -33.51
CA ALA A 426 4.00 -0.21 -34.35
C ALA A 426 3.87 -1.50 -33.52
N LYS A 427 4.53 -1.56 -32.34
CA LYS A 427 4.35 -2.64 -31.35
C LYS A 427 2.87 -2.74 -30.93
N GLN A 428 2.25 -1.64 -30.51
CA GLN A 428 0.84 -1.63 -30.10
C GLN A 428 -0.12 -2.06 -31.23
N GLN A 429 0.15 -1.70 -32.49
CA GLN A 429 -0.60 -2.22 -33.63
C GLN A 429 -0.44 -3.75 -33.81
N GLU A 430 0.79 -4.27 -33.71
CA GLU A 430 1.06 -5.71 -33.85
C GLU A 430 0.49 -6.54 -32.68
N GLU A 431 0.40 -5.95 -31.49
CA GLU A 431 -0.28 -6.50 -30.31
C GLU A 431 -1.81 -6.24 -30.29
N ASN A 432 -2.39 -5.77 -31.39
CA ASN A 432 -3.82 -5.42 -31.53
C ASN A 432 -4.37 -4.49 -30.43
N TRP A 433 -3.54 -3.59 -29.92
CA TRP A 433 -3.83 -2.61 -28.86
C TRP A 433 -4.27 -3.24 -27.52
N ALA A 434 -3.87 -4.49 -27.24
CA ALA A 434 -4.30 -5.23 -26.05
C ALA A 434 -3.97 -4.54 -24.71
N GLY A 435 -2.95 -3.67 -24.68
CA GLY A 435 -2.57 -2.88 -23.50
C GLY A 435 -3.38 -1.60 -23.27
N VAL A 436 -4.31 -1.23 -24.15
CA VAL A 436 -5.00 0.07 -24.14
C VAL A 436 -6.50 -0.14 -23.94
N SER A 437 -6.92 -0.19 -22.67
CA SER A 437 -8.28 -0.55 -22.24
C SER A 437 -9.39 0.25 -22.95
N ARG A 438 -9.18 1.55 -23.15
CA ARG A 438 -10.14 2.44 -23.82
C ARG A 438 -10.47 2.00 -25.25
N ILE A 439 -9.53 1.42 -25.99
CA ILE A 439 -9.75 0.89 -27.36
C ILE A 439 -10.54 -0.42 -27.29
N SER A 440 -10.11 -1.35 -26.45
CA SER A 440 -10.77 -2.66 -26.29
C SER A 440 -12.21 -2.54 -25.80
N ARG A 441 -12.52 -1.53 -24.97
CA ARG A 441 -13.87 -1.27 -24.44
C ARG A 441 -14.80 -0.52 -25.39
N SER A 442 -14.28 0.33 -26.28
CA SER A 442 -15.11 1.21 -27.12
C SER A 442 -15.68 0.53 -28.37
N GLY A 443 -15.19 -0.67 -28.72
CA GLY A 443 -15.56 -1.37 -29.96
C GLY A 443 -15.14 -0.62 -31.24
N THR A 444 -14.30 0.41 -31.12
CA THR A 444 -13.81 1.20 -32.26
C THR A 444 -12.83 0.36 -33.08
N LYS A 445 -12.85 0.51 -34.41
CA LYS A 445 -11.76 -0.02 -35.25
C LYS A 445 -10.42 0.61 -34.82
N THR A 446 -9.34 -0.15 -34.99
CA THR A 446 -7.96 0.23 -34.65
C THR A 446 -7.68 1.70 -34.98
N PRO A 447 -7.39 2.57 -33.97
CA PRO A 447 -7.39 4.03 -34.16
C PRO A 447 -6.23 4.52 -35.04
N LEU A 448 -5.20 3.70 -35.17
CA LEU A 448 -4.11 3.88 -36.12
C LEU A 448 -3.76 2.54 -36.77
N THR A 449 -3.38 2.56 -38.04
CA THR A 449 -2.94 1.37 -38.79
C THR A 449 -1.95 1.78 -39.87
N PHE A 450 -0.69 1.38 -39.70
CA PHE A 450 0.39 1.51 -40.67
C PHE A 450 0.34 0.36 -41.70
N SER A 451 0.73 0.65 -42.95
CA SER A 451 0.95 -0.39 -43.98
C SER A 451 2.23 -1.18 -43.71
N HIS A 452 2.39 -2.34 -44.37
CA HIS A 452 3.57 -3.19 -44.21
C HIS A 452 4.89 -2.43 -44.48
N ASP A 453 4.96 -1.65 -45.55
CA ASP A 453 6.16 -0.88 -45.90
C ASP A 453 6.50 0.19 -44.86
N VAL A 454 5.47 0.80 -44.26
CA VAL A 454 5.63 1.77 -43.17
C VAL A 454 6.11 1.08 -41.89
N LEU A 455 5.57 -0.08 -41.53
CA LEU A 455 6.09 -0.89 -40.41
C LEU A 455 7.56 -1.29 -40.63
N GLN A 456 7.93 -1.71 -41.85
CA GLN A 456 9.31 -2.05 -42.21
C GLN A 456 10.23 -0.82 -42.24
N LYS A 457 9.72 0.39 -42.50
CA LYS A 457 10.48 1.63 -42.30
C LYS A 457 10.67 1.93 -40.80
N ILE A 458 9.58 1.95 -40.03
CA ILE A 458 9.59 2.22 -38.58
C ILE A 458 10.54 1.29 -37.83
N LYS A 459 10.53 -0.02 -38.12
CA LYS A 459 11.42 -0.99 -37.47
C LYS A 459 12.91 -0.72 -37.75
N ARG A 460 13.25 -0.33 -38.98
CA ARG A 460 14.63 0.07 -39.35
C ARG A 460 15.04 1.40 -38.72
N ASP A 461 14.16 2.40 -38.76
CA ASP A 461 14.41 3.73 -38.19
C ASP A 461 14.62 3.64 -36.67
N SER A 462 13.76 2.89 -35.96
CA SER A 462 13.86 2.67 -34.52
C SER A 462 15.17 1.96 -34.15
N ALA A 463 15.56 0.90 -34.88
CA ALA A 463 16.84 0.22 -34.66
C ALA A 463 18.05 1.14 -34.95
N GLY A 464 17.98 1.97 -35.99
CA GLY A 464 18.99 2.99 -36.31
C GLY A 464 19.08 4.09 -35.26
N ALA A 465 17.99 4.39 -34.56
CA ALA A 465 17.97 5.33 -33.42
C ALA A 465 18.58 4.70 -32.16
N SER A 466 18.31 3.41 -31.89
CA SER A 466 18.98 2.64 -30.83
C SER A 466 20.50 2.66 -31.01
N ALA A 467 20.99 2.45 -32.23
CA ALA A 467 22.42 2.51 -32.55
C ALA A 467 23.00 3.92 -32.33
N ALA A 468 22.29 4.98 -32.73
CA ALA A 468 22.70 6.36 -32.50
C ALA A 468 22.83 6.70 -31.00
N MET A 469 21.93 6.19 -30.15
CA MET A 469 21.97 6.35 -28.69
C MET A 469 23.08 5.50 -28.05
N ALA A 470 23.30 4.26 -28.52
CA ALA A 470 24.40 3.42 -28.05
C ALA A 470 25.77 4.09 -28.27
N MET A 471 25.99 4.69 -29.44
CA MET A 471 27.21 5.45 -29.75
C MET A 471 27.41 6.66 -28.82
N MET A 472 26.35 7.35 -28.39
CA MET A 472 26.47 8.39 -27.36
C MET A 472 26.86 7.79 -26.00
N GLY A 473 26.32 6.62 -25.65
CA GLY A 473 26.75 5.85 -24.48
C GLY A 473 28.23 5.48 -24.53
N ASP A 474 28.75 5.09 -25.70
CA ASP A 474 30.17 4.79 -25.90
C ASP A 474 31.06 6.03 -25.69
N VAL A 475 30.66 7.18 -26.21
CA VAL A 475 31.34 8.47 -25.95
C VAL A 475 31.29 8.85 -24.45
N GLN A 476 30.17 8.60 -23.77
CA GLN A 476 30.06 8.81 -22.32
C GLN A 476 30.98 7.87 -21.52
N ARG A 477 31.21 6.64 -22.00
CA ARG A 477 32.19 5.70 -21.40
C ARG A 477 33.64 6.14 -21.66
N MET A 478 33.95 6.62 -22.87
CA MET A 478 35.29 7.11 -23.25
C MET A 478 35.69 8.38 -22.50
N ILE A 479 34.75 9.29 -22.23
CA ILE A 479 35.00 10.54 -21.49
C ILE A 479 34.89 10.35 -19.97
N GLY A 480 33.98 9.47 -19.51
CA GLY A 480 33.69 9.24 -18.10
C GLY A 480 32.31 9.77 -17.69
N SER A 481 31.43 8.87 -17.22
CA SER A 481 30.01 9.18 -16.92
C SER A 481 29.83 10.25 -15.83
N GLN A 482 30.83 10.46 -14.98
CA GLN A 482 30.85 11.50 -13.95
C GLN A 482 30.75 12.93 -14.50
N TYR A 483 31.15 13.18 -15.75
CA TYR A 483 31.19 14.53 -16.34
C TYR A 483 29.86 14.97 -16.97
N PHE A 484 28.91 14.06 -17.19
CA PHE A 484 27.64 14.36 -17.87
C PHE A 484 26.49 14.76 -16.93
N GLN A 485 26.79 14.87 -15.63
CA GLN A 485 25.83 15.32 -14.63
C GLN A 485 25.48 16.81 -14.80
N GLY A 486 24.42 17.29 -14.15
CA GLY A 486 24.13 18.72 -14.02
C GLY A 486 23.94 19.51 -15.32
N ARG A 487 23.47 18.88 -16.41
CA ARG A 487 23.39 19.47 -17.78
C ARG A 487 24.75 19.71 -18.44
N GLY A 488 25.78 18.90 -18.15
CA GLY A 488 27.14 19.08 -18.65
C GLY A 488 27.89 20.24 -17.98
N LEU A 489 27.43 20.65 -16.78
CA LEU A 489 28.12 21.56 -15.88
C LEU A 489 29.14 20.76 -15.06
N VAL A 490 30.40 21.15 -15.16
CA VAL A 490 31.52 20.53 -14.43
C VAL A 490 32.26 21.57 -13.57
N SER A 491 32.93 21.13 -12.52
CA SER A 491 33.79 22.03 -11.73
C SER A 491 34.99 22.51 -12.56
N HIS A 492 35.59 23.64 -12.16
CA HIS A 492 36.76 24.20 -12.84
C HIS A 492 37.96 23.23 -12.89
N ALA A 493 38.12 22.35 -11.89
CA ALA A 493 39.15 21.32 -11.88
C ALA A 493 38.87 20.19 -12.88
N GLN A 494 37.64 19.68 -12.89
CA GLN A 494 37.19 18.65 -13.84
C GLN A 494 37.27 19.14 -15.29
N PHE A 495 37.00 20.43 -15.54
CA PHE A 495 37.13 21.00 -16.89
C PHE A 495 38.57 20.93 -17.42
N ALA A 496 39.57 21.23 -16.60
CA ALA A 496 40.98 21.14 -17.00
C ALA A 496 41.45 19.69 -17.24
N GLU A 497 40.78 18.71 -16.63
CA GLU A 497 40.96 17.29 -16.92
C GLU A 497 40.31 16.91 -18.27
N LEU A 498 39.08 17.39 -18.50
CA LEU A 498 38.34 17.20 -19.75
C LEU A 498 39.02 17.81 -20.97
N GLU A 499 39.66 18.98 -20.84
CA GLU A 499 40.49 19.58 -21.89
C GLU A 499 41.64 18.65 -22.36
N ARG A 500 42.05 17.68 -21.52
CA ARG A 500 43.02 16.63 -21.87
C ARG A 500 42.38 15.34 -22.39
N ILE A 501 41.18 14.99 -21.93
CA ILE A 501 40.47 13.75 -22.31
C ILE A 501 39.77 13.90 -23.67
N LEU A 502 39.09 15.02 -23.90
CA LEU A 502 38.23 15.25 -25.06
C LEU A 502 38.91 15.07 -26.45
N PRO A 503 40.19 15.44 -26.67
CA PRO A 503 40.87 15.15 -27.93
C PRO A 503 41.02 13.65 -28.17
N THR A 504 41.57 12.91 -27.20
CA THR A 504 41.79 11.45 -27.32
C THR A 504 40.47 10.69 -27.43
N ALA A 505 39.47 11.05 -26.62
CA ALA A 505 38.14 10.43 -26.67
C ALA A 505 37.44 10.66 -28.03
N ARG A 506 37.68 11.81 -28.70
CA ARG A 506 37.20 12.03 -30.07
C ARG A 506 37.93 11.11 -31.06
N ASP A 507 39.25 11.11 -31.03
CA ASP A 507 40.06 10.38 -32.01
C ASP A 507 39.79 8.86 -31.91
N ASP A 508 39.68 8.32 -30.70
CA ASP A 508 39.36 6.91 -30.47
C ASP A 508 37.88 6.57 -30.76
N PHE A 509 36.93 7.47 -30.49
CA PHE A 509 35.54 7.32 -30.95
C PHE A 509 35.47 7.20 -32.48
N VAL A 510 36.08 8.16 -33.20
CA VAL A 510 36.07 8.15 -34.68
C VAL A 510 36.73 6.89 -35.21
N ARG A 511 37.91 6.50 -34.66
CA ARG A 511 38.62 5.25 -34.98
C ARG A 511 37.80 3.97 -34.73
N THR A 512 36.92 3.98 -33.72
CA THR A 512 36.10 2.83 -33.32
C THR A 512 34.89 2.62 -34.22
N HIS A 513 34.26 3.70 -34.70
CA HIS A 513 33.00 3.63 -35.44
C HIS A 513 33.10 3.88 -36.95
N ALA A 514 34.14 4.55 -37.44
CA ALA A 514 34.34 4.80 -38.88
C ALA A 514 34.83 3.55 -39.63
N ARG A 515 34.21 3.22 -40.76
CA ARG A 515 34.62 2.09 -41.63
C ARG A 515 35.38 2.52 -42.88
N ASN A 516 35.47 3.83 -43.13
CA ASN A 516 36.09 4.46 -44.29
C ASN A 516 36.30 5.96 -44.03
N GLU A 517 37.14 6.61 -44.86
CA GLU A 517 37.50 8.03 -44.75
C GLU A 517 36.28 8.98 -44.79
N LYS A 518 35.18 8.60 -45.45
CA LYS A 518 33.96 9.41 -45.49
C LYS A 518 33.23 9.38 -44.15
N GLU A 519 33.05 8.20 -43.56
CA GLU A 519 32.50 8.05 -42.21
C GLU A 519 33.40 8.71 -41.16
N GLU A 520 34.72 8.69 -41.34
CA GLU A 520 35.69 9.39 -40.47
C GLU A 520 35.44 10.91 -40.42
N GLN A 521 35.22 11.51 -41.59
CA GLN A 521 34.88 12.93 -41.73
C GLN A 521 33.48 13.24 -41.17
N GLU A 522 32.47 12.41 -41.45
CA GLU A 522 31.11 12.59 -40.93
C GLU A 522 31.05 12.47 -39.40
N LEU A 523 31.69 11.46 -38.81
CA LEU A 523 31.75 11.25 -37.36
C LEU A 523 32.55 12.36 -36.65
N SER A 524 33.62 12.85 -37.28
CA SER A 524 34.33 14.05 -36.83
C SER A 524 33.43 15.30 -36.81
N GLY A 525 32.58 15.47 -37.82
CA GLY A 525 31.60 16.57 -37.89
C GLY A 525 30.42 16.40 -36.93
N ALA A 526 30.04 15.17 -36.60
CA ALA A 526 28.99 14.83 -35.67
C ALA A 526 29.40 14.98 -34.19
N TRP A 527 30.71 15.08 -33.89
CA TRP A 527 31.23 15.19 -32.52
C TRP A 527 30.62 16.38 -31.75
N PRO A 528 29.89 16.14 -30.63
CA PRO A 528 29.06 17.17 -30.00
C PRO A 528 29.85 18.16 -29.14
N PHE A 529 30.97 17.74 -28.54
CA PHE A 529 31.75 18.54 -27.58
C PHE A 529 32.79 19.43 -28.27
N ALA A 530 33.15 20.55 -27.63
CA ALA A 530 34.21 21.40 -28.12
C ALA A 530 35.58 20.79 -27.77
N VAL A 531 36.42 20.54 -28.77
CA VAL A 531 37.83 20.19 -28.57
C VAL A 531 38.65 21.48 -28.66
N PRO A 532 39.47 21.85 -27.64
CA PRO A 532 40.34 23.00 -27.75
C PRO A 532 41.36 22.81 -28.88
N GLU A 533 41.38 23.72 -29.86
CA GLU A 533 42.39 23.70 -30.91
C GLU A 533 43.77 23.97 -30.32
N ARG A 534 44.77 23.16 -30.69
CA ARG A 534 46.17 23.43 -30.32
C ARG A 534 46.59 24.72 -31.01
N VAL A 535 47.05 25.70 -30.24
CA VAL A 535 47.50 27.02 -30.72
C VAL A 535 48.60 26.85 -31.76
N GLY A 536 48.24 26.96 -33.04
CA GLY A 536 49.13 26.59 -34.15
C GLY A 536 48.50 26.66 -35.55
N GLY A 537 47.46 27.47 -35.74
CA GLY A 537 46.78 27.65 -37.03
C GLY A 537 46.06 29.01 -37.10
N SER A 538 45.90 29.56 -38.31
CA SER A 538 45.17 30.81 -38.53
C SER A 538 43.65 30.58 -38.52
N PRO A 539 42.85 31.51 -37.95
CA PRO A 539 41.42 31.28 -37.75
C PRO A 539 40.64 31.34 -39.06
N SER A 540 39.99 30.24 -39.45
CA SER A 540 39.03 30.20 -40.55
C SER A 540 37.62 30.57 -40.05
N LEU A 541 37.06 31.65 -40.58
CA LEU A 541 35.78 32.22 -40.16
C LEU A 541 34.58 31.41 -40.69
N CYS A 542 34.25 30.30 -40.02
CA CYS A 542 33.03 29.50 -40.26
C CYS A 542 32.37 28.98 -38.96
N GLY A 543 32.33 29.81 -37.91
CA GLY A 543 31.67 29.49 -36.64
C GLY A 543 30.14 29.46 -36.75
N ASN A 544 29.56 28.28 -36.98
CA ASN A 544 28.11 28.10 -37.17
C ASN A 544 27.35 28.10 -35.80
N PRO A 545 26.48 29.09 -35.50
CA PRO A 545 26.16 29.46 -34.12
C PRO A 545 24.92 28.77 -33.50
N ALA A 546 24.92 27.43 -33.44
CA ALA A 546 23.84 26.67 -32.78
C ALA A 546 24.29 25.33 -32.14
N ARG A 547 24.58 25.32 -30.83
CA ARG A 547 24.86 24.10 -30.03
C ARG A 547 24.16 24.14 -28.64
N ARG A 548 22.83 24.08 -28.61
CA ARG A 548 21.96 24.09 -27.41
C ARG A 548 21.10 22.82 -27.40
N LEU A 549 20.73 22.17 -26.29
CA LEU A 549 20.82 22.40 -24.83
C LEU A 549 21.03 21.05 -24.11
N PHE A 550 21.24 21.05 -22.79
CA PHE A 550 20.92 19.89 -21.93
C PHE A 550 19.85 20.27 -20.88
N SER A 551 19.02 19.31 -20.47
CA SER A 551 18.04 19.47 -19.39
C SER A 551 18.09 18.32 -18.38
N SER A 552 18.04 18.65 -17.08
CA SER A 552 18.07 17.69 -15.96
C SER A 552 16.85 16.76 -16.00
N PHE A 553 15.67 17.32 -16.26
CA PHE A 553 14.42 16.61 -16.55
C PHE A 553 14.55 15.54 -17.66
N PHE A 554 15.48 15.74 -18.60
CA PHE A 554 15.64 14.84 -19.74
C PHE A 554 16.70 13.77 -19.47
N PHE A 555 17.89 14.14 -18.99
CA PHE A 555 19.03 13.21 -18.92
C PHE A 555 18.80 11.98 -18.00
N ARG A 556 17.93 12.08 -16.98
CA ARG A 556 17.50 10.90 -16.18
C ARG A 556 16.36 10.10 -16.82
N ARG A 557 15.45 10.72 -17.58
CA ARG A 557 14.49 10.00 -18.43
C ARG A 557 15.17 9.26 -19.60
N VAL A 558 16.41 9.61 -19.93
CA VAL A 558 17.22 8.91 -20.95
C VAL A 558 17.77 7.57 -20.44
N LEU A 559 17.98 7.41 -19.13
CA LEU A 559 18.16 6.09 -18.52
C LEU A 559 16.88 5.24 -18.63
N LEU A 560 15.70 5.85 -18.54
CA LEU A 560 14.42 5.16 -18.78
C LEU A 560 14.29 4.70 -20.24
N LEU A 561 14.64 5.56 -21.21
CA LEU A 561 14.75 5.20 -22.64
C LEU A 561 15.66 3.96 -22.83
N LEU A 562 16.88 3.99 -22.29
CA LEU A 562 17.84 2.88 -22.40
C LEU A 562 17.32 1.58 -21.75
N PHE A 563 16.59 1.67 -20.63
CA PHE A 563 15.98 0.48 -20.01
C PHE A 563 14.74 -0.05 -20.75
N LEU A 564 13.92 0.82 -21.35
CA LEU A 564 12.82 0.38 -22.22
C LEU A 564 13.34 -0.35 -23.48
N PHE A 565 14.51 0.03 -24.01
CA PHE A 565 15.18 -0.72 -25.07
C PHE A 565 15.61 -2.14 -24.67
N SER A 566 15.88 -2.40 -23.38
CA SER A 566 16.17 -3.76 -22.90
C SER A 566 14.99 -4.72 -23.08
N ARG A 567 13.75 -4.23 -22.93
CA ARG A 567 12.52 -5.00 -23.21
C ARG A 567 12.24 -5.21 -24.70
N LEU A 568 12.74 -4.33 -25.58
CA LEU A 568 12.58 -4.45 -27.04
C LEU A 568 13.58 -5.46 -27.64
N LEU A 569 14.81 -5.50 -27.14
CA LEU A 569 15.87 -6.38 -27.66
C LEU A 569 15.56 -7.89 -27.51
N THR A 570 14.75 -8.28 -26.53
CA THR A 570 14.39 -9.69 -26.29
C THR A 570 13.52 -10.30 -27.40
N ILE A 571 12.81 -9.48 -28.18
CA ILE A 571 11.72 -9.93 -29.07
C ILE A 571 12.21 -10.13 -30.53
N CYS A 572 13.36 -9.57 -30.92
CA CYS A 572 13.87 -9.67 -32.30
C CYS A 572 14.46 -11.04 -32.69
N CYS A 573 14.45 -12.04 -31.82
CA CYS A 573 15.20 -13.30 -31.98
C CYS A 573 14.35 -14.59 -31.83
N LEU A 574 13.26 -14.71 -32.59
CA LEU A 574 12.58 -16.01 -32.81
C LEU A 574 12.25 -16.23 -34.30
N PRO A 575 12.56 -17.41 -34.88
CA PRO A 575 12.30 -17.71 -36.29
C PRO A 575 10.85 -18.17 -36.54
N SER A 576 10.32 -17.81 -37.70
CA SER A 576 8.95 -18.13 -38.11
C SER A 576 8.79 -19.53 -38.71
N HIS A 577 7.82 -20.30 -38.23
CA HIS A 577 7.23 -21.42 -38.96
C HIS A 577 5.71 -21.22 -39.09
N GLY A 578 5.18 -21.38 -40.31
CA GLY A 578 3.78 -21.10 -40.64
C GLY A 578 2.87 -22.35 -40.59
N VAL A 579 1.56 -22.11 -40.56
CA VAL A 579 0.51 -23.13 -40.62
C VAL A 579 -0.49 -22.78 -41.72
N THR A 580 -0.90 -23.77 -42.51
CA THR A 580 -1.86 -23.63 -43.61
C THR A 580 -3.27 -24.07 -43.21
N SER A 581 -4.29 -23.36 -43.70
CA SER A 581 -5.71 -23.78 -43.66
C SER A 581 -6.07 -24.65 -44.88
N PRO A 582 -7.18 -25.44 -44.88
CA PRO A 582 -8.49 -24.88 -45.28
C PRO A 582 -9.78 -25.55 -44.73
N SER A 583 -10.93 -24.85 -44.91
CA SER A 583 -12.32 -25.35 -45.19
C SER A 583 -12.98 -26.44 -44.30
N SER A 584 -13.97 -26.15 -43.44
CA SER A 584 -15.46 -26.06 -43.68
C SER A 584 -16.23 -27.40 -43.45
N THR A 585 -17.57 -27.58 -43.41
CA THR A 585 -18.78 -26.76 -43.73
C THR A 585 -20.05 -27.33 -43.02
N HIS A 586 -21.15 -26.54 -42.87
CA HIS A 586 -22.57 -26.98 -42.66
C HIS A 586 -22.96 -27.65 -41.30
N VAL A 587 -24.23 -27.70 -40.80
CA VAL A 587 -25.56 -27.11 -41.14
C VAL A 587 -26.46 -27.01 -39.86
N CYS A 588 -27.62 -26.31 -39.91
CA CYS A 588 -28.62 -26.16 -38.81
C CYS A 588 -29.93 -26.96 -39.14
N PRO A 589 -31.22 -26.65 -38.78
CA PRO A 589 -31.86 -25.59 -37.96
C PRO A 589 -33.00 -26.08 -36.99
N LEU A 590 -33.83 -25.15 -36.44
CA LEU A 590 -35.19 -25.32 -35.85
C LEU A 590 -35.30 -25.97 -34.43
N ILE A 591 -36.31 -25.72 -33.55
CA ILE A 591 -37.68 -25.11 -33.62
C ILE A 591 -38.01 -24.37 -32.27
N GLY A 592 -39.02 -23.46 -32.23
CA GLY A 592 -39.55 -22.80 -30.99
C GLY A 592 -40.92 -23.36 -30.52
N PRO A 593 -41.90 -22.59 -29.97
CA PRO A 593 -41.90 -21.19 -29.45
C PRO A 593 -42.77 -20.97 -28.15
N SER A 594 -43.03 -19.70 -27.76
CA SER A 594 -44.24 -19.17 -27.06
C SER A 594 -44.48 -19.51 -25.55
N GLN A 595 -45.22 -18.75 -24.71
CA GLN A 595 -45.79 -17.37 -24.78
C GLN A 595 -46.13 -16.77 -23.37
N ASP A 596 -46.72 -15.56 -23.35
CA ASP A 596 -47.22 -14.73 -22.23
C ASP A 596 -48.25 -15.45 -21.29
N TRP A 597 -48.80 -14.93 -20.16
CA TRP A 597 -49.34 -13.58 -19.83
C TRP A 597 -49.55 -13.39 -18.29
N ALA A 598 -50.26 -12.32 -17.86
CA ALA A 598 -50.11 -11.72 -16.53
C ALA A 598 -51.36 -11.69 -15.58
N SER A 599 -51.07 -11.68 -14.26
CA SER A 599 -51.76 -10.98 -13.16
C SER A 599 -53.28 -11.16 -12.86
N GLN A 600 -53.62 -11.45 -11.59
CA GLN A 600 -54.25 -10.49 -10.65
C GLN A 600 -54.54 -11.12 -9.26
N SER A 601 -55.12 -10.35 -8.31
CA SER A 601 -55.18 -10.70 -6.88
C SER A 601 -56.59 -11.10 -6.38
N MET A 602 -56.64 -11.77 -5.22
CA MET A 602 -57.79 -11.70 -4.32
C MET A 602 -57.36 -11.51 -2.86
N SER A 603 -58.15 -10.76 -2.10
CA SER A 603 -58.01 -10.62 -0.64
C SER A 603 -59.26 -11.13 0.07
N GLY A 604 -59.11 -11.75 1.25
CA GLY A 604 -60.22 -12.35 1.98
C GLY A 604 -59.81 -12.82 3.38
N ARG A 605 -60.77 -12.80 4.32
CA ARG A 605 -60.51 -13.00 5.77
C ARG A 605 -60.10 -14.43 6.18
N ASN A 606 -60.13 -15.41 5.26
CA ASN A 606 -59.79 -16.81 5.52
C ASN A 606 -58.68 -17.38 4.60
N ALA A 607 -57.78 -16.54 4.07
CA ALA A 607 -56.60 -17.01 3.34
C ALA A 607 -55.70 -17.93 4.20
N PRO A 608 -55.01 -18.94 3.60
CA PRO A 608 -54.23 -19.92 4.35
C PRO A 608 -53.11 -19.27 5.18
N ARG A 609 -52.95 -19.74 6.42
CA ARG A 609 -51.96 -19.22 7.37
C ARG A 609 -50.58 -19.77 7.02
N SER A 610 -49.68 -18.91 6.55
CA SER A 610 -48.31 -19.33 6.23
C SER A 610 -47.59 -19.96 7.43
N LYS A 611 -46.85 -21.04 7.15
CA LYS A 611 -45.92 -21.68 8.09
C LYS A 611 -44.66 -20.85 8.30
N ASN A 612 -44.37 -19.91 7.40
CA ASN A 612 -43.06 -19.24 7.28
C ASN A 612 -42.99 -17.86 7.95
N GLY A 613 -44.11 -17.30 8.44
CA GLY A 613 -44.16 -16.01 9.13
C GLY A 613 -43.43 -15.96 10.48
N CYS A 614 -43.13 -14.74 10.95
CA CYS A 614 -42.34 -14.51 12.16
C CYS A 614 -43.06 -14.91 13.45
N SER A 615 -42.29 -15.23 14.49
CA SER A 615 -42.80 -15.71 15.78
C SER A 615 -43.55 -14.61 16.53
N THR A 616 -43.26 -13.33 16.29
CA THR A 616 -44.06 -12.21 16.82
C THR A 616 -45.45 -12.12 16.19
N CYS A 617 -45.58 -12.10 14.86
CA CYS A 617 -46.89 -12.11 14.19
C CYS A 617 -47.68 -13.39 14.48
N ARG A 618 -47.00 -14.55 14.58
CA ARG A 618 -47.62 -15.84 14.93
C ARG A 618 -48.12 -15.89 16.37
N ARG A 619 -47.36 -15.39 17.36
CA ARG A 619 -47.85 -15.21 18.75
C ARG A 619 -49.08 -14.29 18.78
N ARG A 620 -49.03 -13.18 18.04
CA ARG A 620 -50.14 -12.20 17.91
C ARG A 620 -51.28 -12.64 16.97
N LYS A 621 -51.22 -13.86 16.40
CA LYS A 621 -52.24 -14.46 15.51
C LYS A 621 -52.61 -13.62 14.27
N VAL A 622 -51.71 -12.79 13.76
CA VAL A 622 -51.92 -11.89 12.60
C VAL A 622 -51.15 -12.35 11.36
N LYS A 623 -51.62 -11.98 10.15
CA LYS A 623 -50.93 -12.27 8.88
C LYS A 623 -49.57 -11.55 8.85
N CYS A 624 -48.48 -12.32 8.84
CA CYS A 624 -47.14 -11.83 8.55
C CYS A 624 -47.05 -11.43 7.06
N GLY A 625 -46.23 -10.42 6.72
CA GLY A 625 -45.89 -10.14 5.32
C GLY A 625 -44.75 -11.01 4.79
N GLU A 626 -44.02 -11.68 5.69
CA GLU A 626 -42.94 -12.64 5.44
C GLU A 626 -41.63 -12.07 4.88
N GLU A 627 -41.55 -10.75 4.76
CA GLU A 627 -40.33 -9.99 4.50
C GLU A 627 -39.31 -10.22 5.63
N ARG A 628 -38.01 -10.28 5.28
CA ARG A 628 -36.90 -10.49 6.22
C ARG A 628 -35.84 -9.40 6.02
N PRO A 629 -35.11 -8.98 7.07
CA PRO A 629 -35.08 -9.55 8.42
C PRO A 629 -36.21 -9.06 9.35
N VAL A 630 -37.03 -8.09 8.92
CA VAL A 630 -38.24 -7.64 9.63
C VAL A 630 -39.42 -7.69 8.69
N CYS A 631 -40.53 -8.31 9.09
CA CYS A 631 -41.74 -8.28 8.29
C CYS A 631 -42.45 -6.92 8.40
N GLN A 632 -43.08 -6.45 7.33
CA GLN A 632 -43.64 -5.10 7.20
C GLN A 632 -44.69 -4.79 8.29
N ARG A 633 -45.42 -5.81 8.76
CA ARG A 633 -46.36 -5.66 9.89
C ARG A 633 -45.65 -5.43 11.23
N CYS A 634 -44.49 -6.04 11.48
CA CYS A 634 -43.71 -5.75 12.68
C CYS A 634 -43.01 -4.39 12.57
N PHE A 635 -42.49 -4.04 11.39
CA PHE A 635 -41.89 -2.74 11.11
C PHE A 635 -42.88 -1.58 11.35
N ASN A 636 -44.04 -1.60 10.68
CA ASN A 636 -45.07 -0.55 10.80
C ASN A 636 -45.64 -0.43 12.22
N LEU A 637 -45.63 -1.49 13.02
CA LEU A 637 -46.09 -1.50 14.42
C LEU A 637 -44.97 -1.32 15.45
N ARG A 638 -43.72 -1.07 15.01
CA ARG A 638 -42.51 -0.95 15.85
C ARG A 638 -42.33 -2.11 16.85
N LEU A 639 -42.60 -3.34 16.40
CA LEU A 639 -42.51 -4.56 17.21
C LEU A 639 -41.23 -5.35 16.92
N ASN A 640 -40.58 -5.86 17.96
CA ASN A 640 -39.44 -6.78 17.78
C ASN A 640 -39.87 -8.02 16.96
N CYS A 641 -39.15 -8.29 15.86
CA CYS A 641 -39.57 -9.25 14.84
C CYS A 641 -38.79 -10.56 14.95
N GLU A 642 -39.01 -11.30 16.04
CA GLU A 642 -38.33 -12.57 16.29
C GLU A 642 -38.67 -13.64 15.23
N TRP A 643 -37.64 -14.30 14.72
CA TRP A 643 -37.71 -15.47 13.84
C TRP A 643 -37.09 -16.69 14.54
N GLY A 644 -37.40 -17.90 14.06
CA GLY A 644 -36.86 -19.16 14.61
C GLY A 644 -37.44 -19.59 15.96
N VAL A 645 -37.73 -18.65 16.88
CA VAL A 645 -38.25 -18.91 18.23
C VAL A 645 -39.51 -19.80 18.20
N PRO A 646 -39.50 -21.00 18.82
CA PRO A 646 -40.65 -21.90 18.79
C PRO A 646 -41.87 -21.35 19.52
N VAL A 647 -42.92 -21.01 18.76
CA VAL A 647 -44.22 -20.61 19.33
C VAL A 647 -44.93 -21.86 19.88
N LYS A 648 -44.80 -22.12 21.19
CA LYS A 648 -45.44 -23.26 21.88
C LYS A 648 -46.93 -23.33 21.57
N ARG A 649 -47.34 -24.36 20.81
CA ARG A 649 -48.74 -24.81 20.74
C ARG A 649 -48.99 -25.75 21.92
N GLY A 650 -50.08 -25.53 22.66
CA GLY A 650 -50.38 -26.34 23.86
C GLY A 650 -51.15 -27.63 23.53
N LYS A 651 -50.88 -28.67 24.33
CA LYS A 651 -51.49 -30.03 24.32
C LYS A 651 -51.16 -30.88 23.08
N ALA A 652 -51.03 -32.21 23.18
CA ALA A 652 -50.76 -33.13 24.31
C ALA A 652 -50.10 -34.41 23.74
N ALA A 653 -49.63 -35.34 24.60
CA ALA A 653 -48.67 -36.38 24.20
C ALA A 653 -49.24 -37.82 24.11
N ALA A 654 -48.61 -38.61 23.23
CA ALA A 654 -48.40 -40.06 23.33
C ALA A 654 -47.08 -40.34 22.56
N LEU A 655 -46.00 -40.97 23.04
CA LEU A 655 -45.66 -41.88 24.16
C LEU A 655 -45.43 -43.34 23.70
N VAL A 656 -44.16 -43.70 23.60
CA VAL A 656 -43.58 -45.03 23.86
C VAL A 656 -42.33 -44.72 24.70
N ARG A 657 -42.34 -44.84 26.03
CA ARG A 657 -42.17 -46.07 26.86
C ARG A 657 -40.86 -46.84 26.59
N HIS A 658 -40.12 -47.33 27.58
CA HIS A 658 -39.86 -46.89 28.96
C HIS A 658 -38.79 -47.82 29.57
N ILE A 659 -37.78 -47.29 30.25
CA ILE A 659 -37.19 -47.93 31.45
C ILE A 659 -37.08 -46.86 32.55
N GLN A 660 -37.27 -47.30 33.80
CA GLN A 660 -37.46 -46.53 35.04
C GLN A 660 -37.43 -47.55 36.22
N PRO A 661 -37.53 -47.17 37.52
CA PRO A 661 -37.50 -45.84 38.15
C PRO A 661 -36.34 -45.74 39.20
N ALA A 662 -36.22 -44.70 40.05
CA ALA A 662 -36.99 -44.52 41.31
C ALA A 662 -37.02 -43.05 41.81
N GLN A 663 -37.95 -42.75 42.73
CA GLN A 663 -38.12 -41.50 43.50
C GLN A 663 -37.66 -41.73 44.98
N PRO A 664 -37.87 -40.84 45.99
CA PRO A 664 -38.40 -39.46 46.08
C PRO A 664 -37.37 -38.48 46.75
N ARG A 665 -37.65 -37.32 47.41
CA ARG A 665 -38.81 -36.78 48.17
C ARG A 665 -38.74 -35.24 48.39
N TRP A 666 -39.77 -34.68 49.04
CA TRP A 666 -40.08 -33.24 49.22
C TRP A 666 -39.14 -32.41 50.13
N SER A 667 -39.12 -31.07 49.97
CA SER A 667 -39.66 -30.07 50.95
C SER A 667 -39.21 -28.60 50.69
N THR A 668 -40.03 -27.62 51.13
CA THR A 668 -39.70 -26.18 51.31
C THR A 668 -39.45 -25.84 52.79
N PRO A 669 -38.75 -24.72 53.10
CA PRO A 669 -39.39 -23.49 53.65
C PRO A 669 -39.17 -22.25 52.73
N SER A 670 -39.93 -21.14 52.73
CA SER A 670 -40.28 -20.14 53.78
C SER A 670 -39.10 -19.21 54.14
N ASP A 671 -39.20 -17.88 54.31
CA ASP A 671 -40.28 -16.87 54.32
C ASP A 671 -39.74 -15.53 53.69
N LEU A 672 -40.43 -14.39 53.49
CA LEU A 672 -41.56 -13.71 54.16
C LEU A 672 -42.32 -12.79 53.13
N ALA A 673 -43.37 -12.06 53.55
CA ALA A 673 -44.41 -11.48 52.67
C ALA A 673 -44.57 -9.92 52.79
N PRO A 674 -45.64 -9.20 52.29
CA PRO A 674 -45.41 -7.97 51.49
C PRO A 674 -46.30 -6.73 51.79
N THR A 675 -46.09 -5.63 51.03
CA THR A 675 -47.03 -4.50 50.76
C THR A 675 -46.61 -3.85 49.42
N SER A 676 -47.43 -3.67 48.36
CA SER A 676 -48.51 -2.68 48.10
C SER A 676 -48.07 -1.20 48.18
N VAL A 677 -48.54 -0.22 47.37
CA VAL A 677 -49.90 0.00 46.81
C VAL A 677 -49.92 0.87 45.50
N VAL A 678 -50.88 0.62 44.59
CA VAL A 678 -51.63 1.52 43.65
C VAL A 678 -50.98 2.74 42.92
N ALA A 679 -50.69 2.58 41.62
CA ALA A 679 -51.32 3.14 40.38
C ALA A 679 -51.74 4.64 40.15
N VAL A 680 -52.22 4.91 38.90
CA VAL A 680 -52.96 6.06 38.27
C VAL A 680 -52.11 7.28 37.72
N PRO A 681 -52.62 8.22 36.84
CA PRO A 681 -52.18 8.25 35.42
C PRO A 681 -51.84 9.63 34.76
N THR A 682 -51.69 9.64 33.42
CA THR A 682 -51.50 10.75 32.44
C THR A 682 -52.69 11.73 32.30
N PRO A 683 -52.52 12.98 31.75
CA PRO A 683 -52.61 13.25 30.28
C PRO A 683 -51.74 14.45 29.76
N ALA A 684 -52.03 15.10 28.61
CA ALA A 684 -51.72 14.65 27.23
C ALA A 684 -52.37 15.52 26.08
N THR A 685 -51.72 16.60 25.61
CA THR A 685 -52.11 17.41 24.41
C THR A 685 -50.84 17.96 23.70
N ALA A 686 -50.63 17.93 22.36
CA ALA A 686 -51.33 18.58 21.20
C ALA A 686 -51.00 20.10 21.09
N VAL A 687 -50.77 20.77 19.94
CA VAL A 687 -51.16 20.57 18.51
C VAL A 687 -50.04 21.10 17.53
N SER A 688 -50.09 20.79 16.22
CA SER A 688 -49.22 21.32 15.11
C SER A 688 -49.91 22.50 14.35
N PRO A 689 -49.58 22.91 13.08
CA PRO A 689 -48.36 22.82 12.22
C PRO A 689 -47.95 24.17 11.51
N GLY A 690 -46.90 24.20 10.67
CA GLY A 690 -46.98 24.94 9.38
C GLY A 690 -45.83 25.86 8.84
N VAL A 691 -44.92 25.27 8.03
CA VAL A 691 -44.34 25.73 6.72
C VAL A 691 -43.83 27.18 6.41
N ILE A 692 -42.74 27.24 5.59
CA ILE A 692 -42.28 28.28 4.60
C ILE A 692 -40.99 29.09 4.90
N PHE A 693 -40.05 28.99 3.94
CA PHE A 693 -38.87 29.79 3.54
C PHE A 693 -38.57 31.15 4.24
N HIS A 694 -37.29 31.39 4.62
CA HIS A 694 -36.30 32.11 3.77
C HIS A 694 -34.90 32.23 4.42
N ALA A 695 -33.89 32.48 3.57
CA ALA A 695 -32.56 33.06 3.87
C ALA A 695 -32.36 34.27 2.90
N PRO A 696 -31.26 35.06 2.86
CA PRO A 696 -29.92 34.89 3.51
C PRO A 696 -29.29 36.21 4.06
N HIS A 697 -27.96 36.21 4.30
CA HIS A 697 -27.03 37.37 4.48
C HIS A 697 -27.09 38.17 5.81
N ALA A 698 -26.03 38.88 6.28
CA ALA A 698 -24.55 38.80 6.08
C ALA A 698 -23.81 39.71 7.12
N SER A 699 -22.49 39.90 6.93
CA SER A 699 -21.59 40.94 7.49
C SER A 699 -21.22 40.96 9.00
N VAL A 700 -19.96 40.57 9.26
CA VAL A 700 -19.00 41.14 10.25
C VAL A 700 -18.55 42.57 9.78
N PRO A 701 -17.71 43.40 10.48
CA PRO A 701 -16.53 43.05 11.32
C PRO A 701 -16.17 43.97 12.54
N ALA A 702 -15.01 43.66 13.16
CA ALA A 702 -14.06 44.60 13.82
C ALA A 702 -14.39 45.14 15.25
N ASP A 703 -13.44 45.54 16.13
CA ASP A 703 -11.94 45.49 16.10
C ASP A 703 -11.26 45.80 17.48
N LEU A 704 -9.91 45.81 17.54
CA LEU A 704 -8.97 46.52 18.47
C LEU A 704 -8.83 46.02 19.95
N TRP A 705 -7.65 45.50 20.40
CA TRP A 705 -6.49 46.16 21.09
C TRP A 705 -6.65 46.32 22.64
N HIS A 706 -5.64 46.27 23.56
CA HIS A 706 -4.16 46.11 23.54
C HIS A 706 -3.62 45.59 24.94
N PRO A 707 -2.29 45.37 25.18
CA PRO A 707 -1.76 44.54 26.31
C PRO A 707 -0.82 45.21 27.38
N ALA A 708 -0.30 44.40 28.34
CA ALA A 708 0.94 44.55 29.17
C ALA A 708 0.84 45.30 30.55
N PRO A 709 1.90 45.33 31.43
CA PRO A 709 2.63 44.19 32.07
C PRO A 709 2.99 44.40 33.60
N SER A 710 3.99 43.66 34.11
CA SER A 710 4.69 43.71 35.45
C SER A 710 4.04 42.94 36.63
N GLY A 711 4.80 42.40 37.62
CA GLY A 711 6.26 42.43 37.88
C GLY A 711 6.77 41.26 38.77
N ASP A 712 8.05 41.28 39.15
CA ASP A 712 8.84 40.13 39.68
C ASP A 712 8.52 39.63 41.10
N LEU A 713 8.80 38.34 41.36
CA LEU A 713 9.84 37.86 42.32
C LEU A 713 10.01 36.32 42.28
N THR A 714 11.19 35.82 42.69
CA THR A 714 11.59 34.40 42.80
C THR A 714 12.42 34.20 44.10
N PRO A 715 12.92 33.01 44.53
CA PRO A 715 12.94 31.68 43.88
C PRO A 715 12.74 30.42 44.81
N ILE A 716 12.92 29.22 44.25
CA ILE A 716 13.17 27.88 44.87
C ILE A 716 12.10 27.30 45.82
N SER A 717 11.39 26.24 45.38
CA SER A 717 11.77 24.84 45.70
C SER A 717 10.91 23.81 44.94
N THR A 718 11.31 22.53 44.98
CA THR A 718 10.60 21.38 44.43
C THR A 718 9.51 20.86 45.36
N ASP A 719 8.30 20.61 44.85
CA ASP A 719 7.76 19.23 44.79
C ASP A 719 6.47 19.15 43.93
N ALA A 720 5.97 17.92 43.71
CA ALA A 720 4.81 17.65 42.86
C ALA A 720 3.45 17.79 43.57
N VAL A 721 2.38 18.06 42.80
CA VAL A 721 1.04 17.42 42.90
C VAL A 721 0.14 17.89 41.74
N SER A 722 -0.75 17.01 41.25
CA SER A 722 -1.75 17.31 40.21
C SER A 722 -2.90 18.19 40.72
N PRO A 723 -3.76 18.76 39.85
CA PRO A 723 -5.09 18.14 39.75
C PRO A 723 -5.80 18.19 38.39
N ALA A 724 -6.73 17.24 38.21
CA ALA A 724 -8.05 17.28 37.55
C ALA A 724 -8.33 18.16 36.31
N GLY A 725 -9.11 17.62 35.36
CA GLY A 725 -9.82 18.45 34.37
C GLY A 725 -10.13 17.86 32.99
N TRP A 726 -10.29 16.54 32.83
CA TRP A 726 -10.60 15.93 31.52
C TRP A 726 -12.03 16.25 31.03
N PRO A 727 -12.21 16.81 29.82
CA PRO A 727 -13.46 16.71 29.07
C PRO A 727 -13.46 15.43 28.21
N CYS A 728 -14.61 14.77 28.11
CA CYS A 728 -14.78 13.54 27.33
C CYS A 728 -14.59 13.78 25.81
N PHE A 729 -13.71 13.02 25.16
CA PHE A 729 -13.64 12.95 23.70
C PHE A 729 -14.82 12.15 23.13
N SER A 730 -15.74 12.83 22.47
CA SER A 730 -16.73 12.23 21.58
C SER A 730 -17.16 13.24 20.51
N GLN A 731 -17.59 12.73 19.35
CA GLN A 731 -18.07 13.48 18.18
C GLN A 731 -17.04 14.33 17.42
N TYR A 732 -16.38 13.71 16.42
CA TYR A 732 -16.54 14.10 15.01
C TYR A 732 -16.59 12.81 14.16
N PRO A 733 -17.23 12.80 12.98
CA PRO A 733 -17.60 11.56 12.31
C PRO A 733 -16.42 10.92 11.56
N GLN A 734 -16.23 9.61 11.76
CA GLN A 734 -15.38 8.80 10.91
C GLN A 734 -16.05 8.62 9.53
N PRO A 735 -15.32 8.74 8.40
CA PRO A 735 -15.78 8.18 7.14
C PRO A 735 -15.86 6.64 7.29
N PRO A 736 -16.80 5.95 6.59
CA PRO A 736 -16.83 4.50 6.62
C PRO A 736 -15.55 3.93 5.97
N PRO A 737 -14.94 2.87 6.53
CA PRO A 737 -13.74 2.28 5.93
C PRO A 737 -14.08 1.64 4.58
N SER A 738 -13.31 2.01 3.55
CA SER A 738 -13.40 1.39 2.22
C SER A 738 -13.14 -0.12 2.32
N PRO A 739 -13.93 -0.99 1.65
CA PRO A 739 -13.71 -2.43 1.70
C PRO A 739 -12.38 -2.79 1.05
N LEU A 740 -11.63 -3.69 1.69
CA LEU A 740 -10.26 -4.08 1.28
C LEU A 740 -10.20 -5.00 0.05
N TYR A 741 -11.27 -5.11 -0.74
CA TYR A 741 -11.40 -6.04 -1.88
C TYR A 741 -12.13 -5.37 -3.05
N PRO A 742 -11.91 -5.85 -4.30
CA PRO A 742 -12.68 -5.39 -5.45
C PRO A 742 -14.18 -5.55 -5.24
N SER A 743 -14.96 -4.56 -5.64
CA SER A 743 -16.41 -4.68 -5.66
C SER A 743 -16.83 -5.78 -6.65
N LEU A 744 -17.41 -6.86 -6.14
CA LEU A 744 -18.14 -7.81 -6.99
C LEU A 744 -19.21 -7.04 -7.77
N SER A 745 -19.22 -7.20 -9.10
CA SER A 745 -20.03 -6.39 -10.02
C SER A 745 -21.51 -6.39 -9.65
N THR A 746 -22.13 -5.21 -9.63
CA THR A 746 -23.47 -4.95 -9.09
C THR A 746 -24.63 -5.38 -10.00
N SER A 747 -24.60 -6.64 -10.43
CA SER A 747 -25.75 -7.37 -10.96
C SER A 747 -25.54 -8.87 -10.76
N GLU A 748 -26.37 -9.49 -9.91
CA GLU A 748 -26.54 -10.94 -9.75
C GLU A 748 -25.30 -11.76 -9.36
N ILE A 749 -25.03 -11.85 -8.04
CA ILE A 749 -24.35 -13.05 -7.50
C ILE A 749 -25.31 -14.23 -7.64
N ALA A 750 -25.23 -14.94 -8.76
CA ALA A 750 -26.01 -16.15 -9.02
C ALA A 750 -25.50 -17.31 -8.15
N CYS A 751 -25.96 -17.38 -6.90
CA CYS A 751 -25.81 -18.58 -6.09
C CYS A 751 -26.53 -19.75 -6.78
N ALA A 752 -25.78 -20.78 -7.18
CA ALA A 752 -26.34 -22.02 -7.72
C ALA A 752 -27.13 -22.79 -6.64
N ASN A 753 -26.81 -22.57 -5.37
CA ASN A 753 -27.69 -22.93 -4.26
C ASN A 753 -28.83 -21.92 -4.11
N SER A 754 -30.03 -22.40 -3.73
CA SER A 754 -31.30 -21.65 -3.75
C SER A 754 -31.44 -20.53 -2.69
N LEU A 755 -30.35 -19.89 -2.28
CA LEU A 755 -30.29 -18.82 -1.29
C LEU A 755 -30.13 -17.46 -1.97
N VAL A 756 -31.19 -16.65 -1.99
CA VAL A 756 -31.11 -15.25 -2.42
C VAL A 756 -30.44 -14.42 -1.31
N LEU A 757 -29.29 -13.82 -1.60
CA LEU A 757 -28.54 -12.97 -0.67
C LEU A 757 -29.17 -11.57 -0.60
N SER A 758 -29.54 -11.12 0.60
CA SER A 758 -29.98 -9.74 0.82
C SER A 758 -28.81 -8.74 0.74
N GLU A 759 -29.10 -7.45 0.64
CA GLU A 759 -28.11 -6.36 0.66
C GLU A 759 -27.17 -6.41 1.90
N HIS A 760 -27.65 -6.95 3.03
CA HIS A 760 -26.83 -7.13 4.23
C HIS A 760 -25.93 -8.36 4.09
N ASP A 761 -26.45 -9.45 3.51
CA ASP A 761 -25.71 -10.69 3.29
C ASP A 761 -24.58 -10.48 2.26
N GLN A 762 -24.82 -9.67 1.22
CA GLN A 762 -23.78 -9.28 0.26
C GLN A 762 -22.62 -8.54 0.92
N LYS A 763 -22.91 -7.65 1.90
CA LYS A 763 -21.88 -6.94 2.69
C LYS A 763 -21.11 -7.89 3.62
N TYR A 764 -21.80 -8.84 4.27
CA TYR A 764 -21.12 -9.88 5.07
C TYR A 764 -20.24 -10.77 4.21
N PHE A 765 -20.71 -11.16 3.02
CA PHE A 765 -19.92 -11.95 2.07
C PHE A 765 -18.66 -11.17 1.64
N GLN A 766 -18.82 -9.93 1.15
CA GLN A 766 -17.70 -9.05 0.76
C GLN A 766 -16.72 -8.75 1.91
N PHE A 767 -17.16 -8.82 3.18
CA PHE A 767 -16.29 -8.66 4.34
C PHE A 767 -15.48 -9.92 4.70
N PHE A 768 -15.95 -11.13 4.38
CA PHE A 768 -15.31 -12.38 4.79
C PHE A 768 -13.79 -12.46 4.53
N PRO A 769 -13.24 -11.97 3.40
CA PRO A 769 -11.80 -11.98 3.16
C PRO A 769 -10.97 -11.11 4.12
N SER A 770 -11.59 -10.15 4.82
CA SER A 770 -11.00 -9.34 5.91
C SER A 770 -11.24 -9.90 7.31
N SER A 771 -11.98 -10.99 7.44
CA SER A 771 -12.36 -11.51 8.76
C SER A 771 -11.16 -12.00 9.58
N SER A 772 -11.32 -11.94 10.89
CA SER A 772 -10.34 -12.35 11.90
C SER A 772 -9.88 -13.81 11.72
N VAL A 773 -10.73 -14.69 11.18
CA VAL A 773 -10.33 -16.07 10.83
C VAL A 773 -9.34 -16.10 9.67
N VAL A 774 -9.56 -15.34 8.59
CA VAL A 774 -8.61 -15.26 7.46
C VAL A 774 -7.27 -14.66 7.92
N PHE A 775 -7.32 -13.60 8.73
CA PHE A 775 -6.13 -13.00 9.34
C PHE A 775 -5.36 -14.00 10.22
N TYR A 776 -6.04 -14.78 11.06
CA TYR A 776 -5.40 -15.72 11.98
C TYR A 776 -4.60 -16.81 11.26
N TYR A 777 -5.11 -17.31 10.11
CA TYR A 777 -4.53 -18.44 9.37
C TYR A 777 -3.38 -18.05 8.40
N MET A 778 -3.14 -16.76 8.21
CA MET A 778 -1.94 -16.16 7.60
C MET A 778 -1.53 -16.52 6.16
N LYS A 779 -2.21 -17.37 5.39
CA LYS A 779 -1.89 -17.50 3.94
C LYS A 779 -2.48 -16.29 3.16
N PRO A 780 -1.76 -15.68 2.20
CA PRO A 780 -2.32 -14.61 1.36
C PRO A 780 -3.66 -15.03 0.73
N TRP A 781 -4.65 -14.14 0.79
CA TRP A 781 -6.07 -14.48 0.53
C TRP A 781 -6.28 -15.36 -0.69
N GLN A 782 -5.86 -14.87 -1.87
CA GLN A 782 -6.00 -15.52 -3.19
C GLN A 782 -5.58 -17.00 -3.21
N TRP A 783 -4.61 -17.37 -2.37
CA TRP A 783 -3.95 -18.67 -2.34
C TRP A 783 -4.33 -19.51 -1.11
N SER A 784 -5.30 -19.04 -0.33
CA SER A 784 -5.82 -19.71 0.87
C SER A 784 -6.99 -20.66 0.55
N SER A 785 -7.16 -21.69 1.38
CA SER A 785 -8.34 -22.56 1.33
C SER A 785 -9.64 -21.83 1.66
N PHE A 786 -9.60 -20.70 2.38
CA PHE A 786 -10.75 -19.82 2.56
C PHE A 786 -11.20 -19.14 1.26
N CYS A 787 -10.26 -18.74 0.40
CA CYS A 787 -10.60 -18.19 -0.91
C CYS A 787 -11.19 -19.26 -1.84
N TYR A 788 -10.67 -20.49 -1.81
CA TYR A 788 -11.34 -21.61 -2.47
C TYR A 788 -12.77 -21.79 -1.95
N LEU A 789 -12.97 -21.95 -0.64
CA LEU A 789 -14.30 -22.12 -0.03
C LEU A 789 -15.27 -20.97 -0.39
N TYR A 790 -14.77 -19.74 -0.45
CA TYR A 790 -15.53 -18.53 -0.78
C TYR A 790 -15.91 -18.43 -2.26
N GLN A 791 -15.00 -18.75 -3.19
CA GLN A 791 -15.23 -18.61 -4.62
C GLN A 791 -15.98 -19.82 -5.22
N GLY A 792 -15.69 -21.04 -4.76
CA GLY A 792 -16.30 -22.27 -5.25
C GLY A 792 -17.44 -22.76 -4.34
N PRO A 793 -17.15 -23.56 -3.30
CA PRO A 793 -18.16 -24.17 -2.42
C PRO A 793 -19.26 -23.27 -1.86
N ALA A 794 -19.02 -21.98 -1.58
CA ALA A 794 -20.08 -21.07 -1.13
C ALA A 794 -21.15 -20.81 -2.22
N ALA A 795 -20.77 -20.81 -3.51
CA ALA A 795 -21.71 -20.61 -4.59
C ALA A 795 -22.66 -21.82 -4.77
N SER A 796 -22.18 -23.04 -4.53
CA SER A 796 -22.92 -24.30 -4.72
C SER A 796 -23.51 -24.91 -3.44
N ASN A 797 -22.98 -24.59 -2.25
CA ASN A 797 -23.44 -25.13 -0.97
C ASN A 797 -23.97 -24.02 -0.04
N LYS A 798 -25.30 -23.99 0.13
CA LYS A 798 -26.01 -23.05 1.01
C LYS A 798 -25.54 -23.06 2.47
N VAL A 799 -25.03 -24.18 2.97
CA VAL A 799 -24.59 -24.30 4.37
C VAL A 799 -23.24 -23.62 4.55
N ILE A 800 -22.31 -23.82 3.62
CA ILE A 800 -21.00 -23.14 3.59
C ILE A 800 -21.21 -21.63 3.42
N MET A 801 -22.09 -21.21 2.50
CA MET A 801 -22.50 -19.80 2.36
C MET A 801 -23.02 -19.21 3.68
N ARG A 802 -23.98 -19.87 4.33
CA ARG A 802 -24.49 -19.41 5.64
C ARG A 802 -23.42 -19.34 6.72
N MET A 803 -22.47 -20.27 6.75
CA MET A 803 -21.38 -20.24 7.72
C MET A 803 -20.42 -19.06 7.47
N ILE A 804 -20.11 -18.75 6.21
CA ILE A 804 -19.34 -17.54 5.82
C ILE A 804 -20.08 -16.26 6.24
N LEU A 805 -21.39 -16.19 5.97
CA LEU A 805 -22.23 -15.06 6.39
C LEU A 805 -22.30 -14.91 7.91
N ALA A 806 -22.40 -16.03 8.65
CA ALA A 806 -22.46 -16.03 10.10
C ALA A 806 -21.15 -15.57 10.75
N LEU A 807 -20.01 -16.11 10.30
CA LEU A 807 -18.68 -15.68 10.77
C LEU A 807 -18.47 -14.18 10.53
N SER A 808 -18.77 -13.70 9.32
CA SER A 808 -18.57 -12.31 8.92
C SER A 808 -19.49 -11.35 9.66
N ALA A 809 -20.77 -11.69 9.80
CA ALA A 809 -21.74 -10.84 10.51
C ALA A 809 -21.42 -10.72 12.01
N SER A 810 -20.93 -11.79 12.65
CA SER A 810 -20.45 -11.73 14.04
C SER A 810 -19.18 -10.87 14.17
N ASP A 811 -18.24 -10.99 13.24
CA ASP A 811 -16.99 -10.22 13.28
C ASP A 811 -17.22 -8.73 13.02
N MET A 812 -18.03 -8.38 12.00
CA MET A 812 -18.45 -6.99 11.76
C MET A 812 -19.23 -6.39 12.94
N HIS A 813 -19.99 -7.20 13.69
CA HIS A 813 -20.62 -6.75 14.93
C HIS A 813 -19.59 -6.44 16.03
N ARG A 814 -18.64 -7.35 16.25
CA ARG A 814 -17.54 -7.19 17.21
C ARG A 814 -16.70 -5.95 16.92
N GLN A 815 -16.37 -5.74 15.65
CA GLN A 815 -15.55 -4.60 15.19
C GLN A 815 -16.35 -3.29 15.11
N GLY A 816 -17.64 -3.27 15.47
CA GLY A 816 -18.47 -2.06 15.49
C GLY A 816 -18.85 -1.52 14.10
N LEU A 817 -18.56 -2.24 13.03
CA LEU A 817 -18.67 -1.79 11.63
C LEU A 817 -20.12 -1.66 11.11
N VAL A 818 -21.13 -1.93 11.94
CA VAL A 818 -22.55 -1.85 11.59
C VAL A 818 -23.33 -1.08 12.66
N VAL A 819 -23.83 0.10 12.29
CA VAL A 819 -24.54 1.02 13.20
C VAL A 819 -25.83 0.40 13.73
N ARG A 820 -25.95 0.32 15.06
CA ARG A 820 -27.15 -0.20 15.75
C ARG A 820 -28.33 0.76 15.61
N SER A 821 -29.26 0.44 14.70
CA SER A 821 -30.53 1.17 14.55
C SER A 821 -31.62 0.61 15.48
N PRO A 822 -32.18 1.40 16.42
CA PRO A 822 -33.21 0.91 17.35
C PRO A 822 -34.42 0.29 16.63
N GLY A 823 -34.77 -0.95 17.00
CA GLY A 823 -35.88 -1.69 16.41
C GLY A 823 -35.60 -2.34 15.05
N ARG A 824 -34.37 -2.27 14.52
CA ARG A 824 -33.90 -3.10 13.40
C ARG A 824 -32.96 -4.20 13.90
N PRO A 825 -32.96 -5.41 13.31
CA PRO A 825 -32.01 -6.47 13.61
C PRO A 825 -30.57 -6.02 13.40
N THR A 826 -29.69 -6.46 14.29
CA THR A 826 -28.26 -6.15 14.25
C THR A 826 -27.50 -7.19 13.42
N ALA A 827 -26.23 -6.91 13.11
CA ALA A 827 -25.34 -7.91 12.51
C ALA A 827 -25.19 -9.17 13.38
N GLU A 828 -25.32 -9.08 14.71
CA GLU A 828 -25.32 -10.26 15.60
C GLU A 828 -26.59 -11.10 15.42
N ASP A 829 -27.75 -10.45 15.23
CA ASP A 829 -29.01 -11.15 14.95
C ASP A 829 -28.99 -11.85 13.58
N HIS A 830 -28.34 -11.23 12.58
CA HIS A 830 -28.10 -11.85 11.27
C HIS A 830 -27.12 -13.03 11.39
N ALA A 831 -26.06 -12.90 12.19
CA ALA A 831 -25.12 -14.00 12.42
C ALA A 831 -25.78 -15.21 13.08
N ARG A 832 -26.51 -14.98 14.19
CA ARG A 832 -27.32 -15.99 14.89
C ARG A 832 -28.35 -16.63 13.95
N PHE A 833 -28.99 -15.84 13.09
CA PHE A 833 -29.95 -16.33 12.10
C PHE A 833 -29.29 -17.28 11.08
N HIS A 834 -28.17 -16.90 10.48
CA HIS A 834 -27.48 -17.72 9.49
C HIS A 834 -26.88 -18.97 10.12
N TYR A 835 -26.24 -18.87 11.29
CA TYR A 835 -25.70 -20.02 12.03
C TYR A 835 -26.79 -21.04 12.39
N GLY A 836 -27.89 -20.57 12.99
CA GLY A 836 -29.02 -21.44 13.35
C GLY A 836 -29.70 -22.10 12.14
N HIS A 837 -29.73 -21.42 10.99
CA HIS A 837 -30.15 -22.04 9.73
C HIS A 837 -29.11 -23.03 9.16
N ALA A 838 -27.81 -22.74 9.27
CA ALA A 838 -26.75 -23.63 8.81
C ALA A 838 -26.78 -24.97 9.57
N VAL A 839 -26.80 -24.94 10.90
CA VAL A 839 -26.89 -26.16 11.74
C VAL A 839 -28.14 -26.98 11.41
N LYS A 840 -29.28 -26.31 11.16
CA LYS A 840 -30.52 -26.99 10.77
C LYS A 840 -30.42 -27.62 9.38
N GLU A 841 -29.93 -26.87 8.39
CA GLU A 841 -29.85 -27.33 7.00
C GLU A 841 -28.76 -28.40 6.81
N PHE A 842 -27.71 -28.37 7.63
CA PHE A 842 -26.69 -29.42 7.74
C PHE A 842 -27.26 -30.71 8.33
N ARG A 843 -28.03 -30.62 9.43
CA ARG A 843 -28.75 -31.78 9.97
C ARG A 843 -29.67 -32.42 8.91
N GLN A 844 -30.40 -31.61 8.15
CA GLN A 844 -31.27 -32.10 7.07
C GLN A 844 -30.50 -32.74 5.89
N LEU A 845 -29.23 -32.39 5.68
CA LEU A 845 -28.35 -33.05 4.72
C LEU A 845 -27.97 -34.45 5.24
N LEU A 846 -27.54 -34.54 6.49
CA LEU A 846 -27.13 -35.79 7.14
C LEU A 846 -28.31 -36.76 7.42
N GLU A 847 -29.52 -36.25 7.64
CA GLU A 847 -30.76 -37.03 7.82
C GLU A 847 -31.35 -37.56 6.49
N SER A 848 -30.76 -37.22 5.33
CA SER A 848 -31.30 -37.63 4.03
C SER A 848 -31.01 -39.11 3.73
N PRO A 849 -31.96 -39.86 3.12
CA PRO A 849 -31.84 -41.32 3.01
C PRO A 849 -30.84 -41.74 1.94
N LYS A 850 -29.63 -42.12 2.40
CA LYS A 850 -28.58 -42.90 1.72
C LYS A 850 -28.59 -42.88 0.18
N ARG A 851 -27.87 -41.90 -0.38
CA ARG A 851 -27.03 -42.12 -1.57
C ARG A 851 -25.60 -42.41 -1.10
N GLU A 852 -24.80 -43.10 -1.90
CA GLU A 852 -23.34 -43.07 -1.71
C GLU A 852 -22.85 -41.63 -1.89
N LEU A 853 -22.13 -41.10 -0.89
CA LEU A 853 -21.61 -39.74 -0.91
C LEU A 853 -20.35 -39.71 -1.77
N SER A 854 -20.27 -38.75 -2.70
CA SER A 854 -19.03 -38.49 -3.42
C SER A 854 -17.96 -37.92 -2.50
N THR A 855 -16.68 -38.11 -2.84
CA THR A 855 -15.55 -37.51 -2.12
C THR A 855 -15.73 -36.00 -1.96
N THR A 856 -16.19 -35.31 -3.00
CA THR A 856 -16.48 -33.88 -2.98
C THR A 856 -17.57 -33.52 -1.96
N GLU A 857 -18.65 -34.30 -1.86
CA GLU A 857 -19.70 -34.08 -0.84
C GLU A 857 -19.16 -34.30 0.59
N LEU A 858 -18.30 -35.30 0.80
CA LEU A 858 -17.61 -35.53 2.07
C LEU A 858 -16.68 -34.36 2.43
N GLU A 859 -15.93 -33.81 1.47
CA GLU A 859 -15.12 -32.60 1.66
C GLU A 859 -15.98 -31.39 2.03
N MET A 860 -17.16 -31.22 1.41
CA MET A 860 -18.08 -30.12 1.76
C MET A 860 -18.71 -30.30 3.16
N ILE A 861 -18.99 -31.54 3.57
CA ILE A 861 -19.44 -31.88 4.93
C ILE A 861 -18.33 -31.57 5.95
N PHE A 862 -17.09 -31.94 5.65
CA PHE A 862 -15.93 -31.67 6.51
C PHE A 862 -15.62 -30.17 6.62
N ALA A 863 -15.65 -29.44 5.51
CA ALA A 863 -15.51 -27.98 5.50
C ALA A 863 -16.64 -27.29 6.30
N THR A 864 -17.86 -27.82 6.24
CA THR A 864 -18.98 -27.32 7.06
C THR A 864 -18.72 -27.53 8.56
N MET A 865 -18.28 -28.73 8.97
CA MET A 865 -17.88 -29.02 10.36
C MET A 865 -16.78 -28.08 10.84
N PHE A 866 -15.72 -27.88 10.03
CA PHE A 866 -14.62 -26.96 10.33
C PHE A 866 -15.10 -25.53 10.58
N LEU A 867 -16.01 -25.01 9.74
CA LEU A 867 -16.56 -23.67 9.92
C LEU A 867 -17.45 -23.59 11.18
N MET A 868 -18.18 -24.64 11.53
CA MET A 868 -18.99 -24.70 12.76
C MET A 868 -18.14 -24.75 14.04
N VAL A 869 -17.07 -25.55 14.05
CA VAL A 869 -16.04 -25.57 15.11
C VAL A 869 -15.41 -24.17 15.26
N THR A 870 -15.02 -23.55 14.15
CA THR A 870 -14.43 -22.21 14.13
C THR A 870 -15.40 -21.16 14.67
N TYR A 871 -16.68 -21.22 14.31
CA TYR A 871 -17.69 -20.29 14.80
C TYR A 871 -17.89 -20.40 16.32
N GLU A 872 -18.00 -21.61 16.89
CA GLU A 872 -18.15 -21.77 18.35
C GLU A 872 -16.85 -21.45 19.11
N TRP A 873 -15.67 -21.61 18.52
CA TRP A 873 -14.40 -21.14 19.13
C TRP A 873 -14.27 -19.60 19.15
N GLN A 874 -14.70 -18.92 18.08
CA GLN A 874 -14.62 -17.44 17.98
C GLN A 874 -15.79 -16.70 18.65
N TYR A 875 -17.01 -17.24 18.57
CA TYR A 875 -18.28 -16.55 18.94
C TYR A 875 -19.20 -17.38 19.84
N GLY A 876 -18.79 -18.61 20.18
CA GLY A 876 -19.58 -19.51 21.00
C GLY A 876 -19.72 -19.02 22.43
N ASN A 877 -20.93 -19.18 22.98
CA ASN A 877 -21.23 -18.84 24.37
C ASN A 877 -21.12 -20.06 25.31
N CYS A 878 -20.83 -21.25 24.78
CA CYS A 878 -20.72 -22.47 25.59
C CYS A 878 -19.74 -23.49 24.98
N VAL A 879 -18.74 -23.93 25.76
CA VAL A 879 -17.76 -24.96 25.37
C VAL A 879 -18.44 -26.29 25.01
N HIS A 880 -19.63 -26.57 25.55
CA HIS A 880 -20.41 -27.75 25.19
C HIS A 880 -20.81 -27.80 23.70
N HIS A 881 -21.09 -26.67 23.06
CA HIS A 881 -21.38 -26.66 21.62
C HIS A 881 -20.13 -26.99 20.79
N LEU A 882 -18.98 -26.46 21.19
CA LEU A 882 -17.69 -26.81 20.58
C LEU A 882 -17.40 -28.32 20.74
N GLN A 883 -17.61 -28.88 21.93
CA GLN A 883 -17.49 -30.33 22.19
C GLN A 883 -18.41 -31.16 21.29
N LEU A 884 -19.67 -30.75 21.09
CA LEU A 884 -20.62 -31.45 20.20
C LEU A 884 -20.15 -31.46 18.74
N HIS A 885 -19.57 -30.37 18.24
CA HIS A 885 -19.00 -30.35 16.88
C HIS A 885 -17.71 -31.18 16.77
N LEU A 886 -16.86 -31.19 17.80
CA LEU A 886 -15.68 -32.08 17.86
C LEU A 886 -16.07 -33.56 17.89
N GLN A 887 -17.15 -33.92 18.61
CA GLN A 887 -17.74 -35.26 18.57
C GLN A 887 -18.32 -35.57 17.18
N GLY A 888 -18.97 -34.61 16.53
CA GLY A 888 -19.42 -34.73 15.15
C GLY A 888 -18.28 -34.99 14.15
N VAL A 889 -17.15 -34.29 14.30
CA VAL A 889 -15.92 -34.55 13.51
C VAL A 889 -15.39 -35.96 13.81
N ARG A 890 -15.33 -36.38 15.08
CA ARG A 890 -14.92 -37.74 15.44
C ARG A 890 -15.79 -38.80 14.77
N SER A 891 -17.12 -38.71 14.86
CA SER A 891 -18.02 -39.67 14.22
C SER A 891 -17.92 -39.66 12.70
N LEU A 892 -17.58 -38.53 12.08
CA LEU A 892 -17.28 -38.46 10.64
C LEU A 892 -15.99 -39.21 10.28
N LEU A 893 -14.93 -39.11 11.10
CA LEU A 893 -13.70 -39.90 10.94
C LEU A 893 -13.91 -41.40 11.19
N GLU A 894 -14.79 -41.76 12.13
CA GLU A 894 -15.15 -43.16 12.43
C GLU A 894 -16.04 -43.81 11.35
N SER A 895 -16.85 -43.03 10.63
CA SER A 895 -17.80 -43.53 9.62
C SER A 895 -17.33 -43.40 8.17
N HIS A 896 -16.45 -42.44 7.87
CA HIS A 896 -15.94 -42.17 6.52
C HIS A 896 -14.40 -42.13 6.48
N PRO A 897 -13.69 -43.21 6.84
CA PRO A 897 -12.22 -43.28 6.83
C PRO A 897 -11.62 -43.08 5.43
N GLU A 898 -12.39 -43.30 4.35
CA GLU A 898 -11.98 -43.05 2.98
C GLU A 898 -11.68 -41.58 2.66
N LEU A 899 -12.19 -40.64 3.47
CA LEU A 899 -11.83 -39.21 3.36
C LEU A 899 -10.35 -38.96 3.73
N PHE A 900 -9.74 -39.85 4.51
CA PHE A 900 -8.37 -39.74 5.01
C PHE A 900 -7.55 -40.99 4.72
N GLN A 901 -7.14 -41.15 3.46
CA GLN A 901 -6.25 -42.23 3.00
C GLN A 901 -4.79 -41.77 2.83
N ILE A 902 -3.86 -42.72 2.69
CA ILE A 902 -2.49 -42.41 2.27
C ILE A 902 -2.46 -42.15 0.76
N LYS A 903 -2.61 -40.87 0.40
CA LYS A 903 -2.23 -40.32 -0.90
C LYS A 903 -0.70 -40.50 -1.08
N ASP A 904 -0.30 -41.29 -2.08
CA ASP A 904 1.10 -41.50 -2.48
C ASP A 904 1.57 -40.31 -3.33
N VAL A 905 2.68 -39.69 -2.91
CA VAL A 905 3.26 -38.52 -3.60
C VAL A 905 3.64 -38.84 -5.04
N THR A 906 4.05 -40.07 -5.33
CA THR A 906 4.39 -40.54 -6.69
C THR A 906 3.16 -40.49 -7.59
N ASN A 907 2.03 -41.00 -7.11
CA ASN A 907 0.76 -40.99 -7.85
C ASN A 907 0.17 -39.57 -7.97
N VAL A 908 0.39 -38.71 -6.96
CA VAL A 908 0.02 -37.29 -7.06
C VAL A 908 0.82 -36.60 -8.16
N LEU A 909 2.14 -36.78 -8.23
CA LEU A 909 2.99 -36.21 -9.28
C LEU A 909 2.59 -36.73 -10.67
N LEU A 910 2.43 -38.05 -10.82
CA LEU A 910 1.97 -38.66 -12.07
C LEU A 910 0.58 -38.15 -12.52
N SER A 911 -0.30 -37.78 -11.57
CA SER A 911 -1.60 -37.15 -11.89
C SER A 911 -1.51 -35.67 -12.27
N MET A 912 -0.38 -35.00 -11.97
CA MET A 912 -0.13 -33.59 -12.35
C MET A 912 0.59 -33.47 -13.71
N ASP A 913 1.33 -34.50 -14.12
CA ASP A 913 2.09 -34.55 -15.39
C ASP A 913 1.27 -35.08 -16.58
N ALA A 914 0.03 -35.53 -16.36
CA ALA A 914 -0.87 -36.03 -17.40
C ALA A 914 -1.45 -34.90 -18.27
N GLU A 915 -0.70 -34.44 -19.28
CA GLU A 915 -1.02 -33.20 -20.02
C GLU A 915 -2.34 -33.17 -20.82
N HIS A 916 -3.07 -34.29 -20.96
CA HIS A 916 -4.37 -34.35 -21.63
C HIS A 916 -5.39 -35.19 -20.85
N SER A 917 -6.37 -34.55 -20.19
CA SER A 917 -7.81 -34.77 -20.44
C SER A 917 -8.70 -34.05 -19.41
N ASP A 918 -9.65 -33.25 -19.93
CA ASP A 918 -10.95 -32.86 -19.34
C ASP A 918 -11.00 -32.22 -17.92
N ASP A 919 -11.94 -31.29 -17.71
CA ASP A 919 -12.18 -30.64 -16.40
C ASP A 919 -12.87 -31.61 -15.39
N SER A 920 -13.01 -32.88 -15.75
CA SER A 920 -13.64 -33.95 -14.96
C SER A 920 -12.66 -34.77 -14.11
N VAL A 921 -11.34 -34.64 -14.29
CA VAL A 921 -10.35 -35.34 -13.46
C VAL A 921 -10.22 -34.63 -12.09
N PRO A 922 -10.56 -35.30 -10.97
CA PRO A 922 -10.56 -34.64 -9.65
C PRO A 922 -9.14 -34.36 -9.18
N ARG A 923 -8.77 -33.07 -9.12
CA ARG A 923 -7.50 -32.61 -8.51
C ARG A 923 -7.35 -33.18 -7.10
N VAL A 924 -6.14 -33.63 -6.73
CA VAL A 924 -5.90 -34.23 -5.41
C VAL A 924 -5.97 -33.15 -4.31
N SER A 925 -7.17 -33.00 -3.74
CA SER A 925 -7.42 -32.14 -2.60
C SER A 925 -6.69 -32.65 -1.35
N PHE A 926 -6.02 -31.74 -0.65
CA PHE A 926 -5.55 -31.94 0.72
C PHE A 926 -6.34 -31.07 1.73
N ILE A 927 -7.50 -30.52 1.31
CA ILE A 927 -8.29 -29.60 2.15
C ILE A 927 -8.68 -30.27 3.48
N PRO A 928 -9.21 -31.52 3.51
CA PRO A 928 -9.55 -32.17 4.77
C PRO A 928 -8.37 -32.28 5.74
N GLU A 929 -7.17 -32.62 5.26
CA GLU A 929 -5.97 -32.71 6.10
C GLU A 929 -5.57 -31.36 6.70
N GLN A 930 -5.66 -30.28 5.92
CA GLN A 930 -5.40 -28.93 6.44
C GLN A 930 -6.44 -28.53 7.48
N LEU A 931 -7.74 -28.74 7.22
CA LEU A 931 -8.81 -28.33 8.13
C LEU A 931 -8.82 -29.17 9.42
N LEU A 932 -8.55 -30.48 9.34
CA LEU A 932 -8.43 -31.37 10.51
C LEU A 932 -7.28 -30.95 11.43
N LEU A 933 -6.11 -30.59 10.87
CA LEU A 933 -4.97 -30.11 11.65
C LEU A 933 -5.34 -28.87 12.50
N TRP A 934 -6.11 -27.94 11.94
CA TRP A 934 -6.57 -26.77 12.68
C TRP A 934 -7.64 -27.10 13.73
N ILE A 935 -8.55 -28.03 13.46
CA ILE A 935 -9.50 -28.55 14.47
C ILE A 935 -8.74 -29.17 15.65
N LEU A 936 -7.68 -29.93 15.38
CA LEU A 936 -6.81 -30.53 16.41
C LEU A 936 -6.06 -29.47 17.24
N TYR A 937 -5.62 -28.36 16.63
CA TYR A 937 -5.05 -27.24 17.39
C TYR A 937 -6.08 -26.52 18.27
N ILE A 938 -7.34 -26.41 17.82
CA ILE A 938 -8.44 -25.85 18.62
C ILE A 938 -8.77 -26.78 19.80
N ASP A 939 -8.88 -28.11 19.58
CA ASP A 939 -9.07 -29.12 20.63
C ASP A 939 -7.97 -29.05 21.71
N ALA A 940 -6.70 -29.12 21.29
CA ALA A 940 -5.54 -29.03 22.18
C ALA A 940 -5.45 -27.70 22.95
N SER A 941 -5.97 -26.61 22.37
CA SER A 941 -5.97 -25.28 22.98
C SER A 941 -7.13 -25.03 23.93
N CYS A 942 -8.29 -25.61 23.64
CA CYS A 942 -9.53 -25.44 24.42
C CYS A 942 -9.72 -26.50 25.52
N ARG A 943 -8.92 -27.58 25.54
CA ARG A 943 -8.96 -28.61 26.61
C ARG A 943 -8.90 -28.04 28.05
N PRO A 944 -8.07 -27.02 28.37
CA PRO A 944 -8.10 -26.33 29.68
C PRO A 944 -9.42 -25.63 30.06
N MET A 945 -10.34 -25.43 29.11
CA MET A 945 -11.59 -24.68 29.31
C MET A 945 -12.78 -25.55 29.78
N GLY A 946 -12.65 -26.88 29.70
CA GLY A 946 -13.74 -27.82 30.05
C GLY A 946 -14.12 -28.85 28.96
N ILE A 947 -13.26 -29.14 27.97
CA ILE A 947 -13.51 -30.21 26.99
C ILE A 947 -13.25 -31.57 27.65
N THR A 948 -14.24 -32.45 27.65
CA THR A 948 -14.21 -33.76 28.32
C THR A 948 -13.69 -34.89 27.43
N GLU A 949 -13.87 -34.78 26.11
CA GLU A 949 -13.38 -35.74 25.13
C GLU A 949 -12.46 -35.06 24.11
N SER A 950 -11.18 -35.47 24.09
CA SER A 950 -10.16 -34.92 23.20
C SER A 950 -10.11 -35.66 21.87
N LEU A 951 -10.28 -34.90 20.77
CA LEU A 951 -10.10 -35.41 19.41
C LEU A 951 -8.63 -35.76 19.13
N TYR A 952 -7.68 -35.03 19.74
CA TYR A 952 -6.24 -35.30 19.65
C TYR A 952 -5.86 -36.67 20.25
N ASP A 953 -6.51 -37.06 21.36
CA ASP A 953 -6.38 -38.41 21.92
C ASP A 953 -6.93 -39.48 20.97
N TYR A 954 -8.08 -39.22 20.34
CA TYR A 954 -8.69 -40.15 19.38
C TYR A 954 -7.76 -40.40 18.18
N VAL A 955 -7.31 -39.36 17.45
CA VAL A 955 -6.53 -39.57 16.22
C VAL A 955 -5.23 -40.33 16.47
N LEU A 956 -4.56 -40.08 17.60
CA LEU A 956 -3.36 -40.83 18.01
C LEU A 956 -3.66 -42.29 18.41
N LYS A 957 -4.81 -42.55 19.02
CA LYS A 957 -5.23 -43.91 19.44
C LYS A 957 -5.81 -44.76 18.31
N THR A 958 -6.26 -44.16 17.19
CA THR A 958 -6.81 -44.92 16.05
C THR A 958 -5.82 -45.88 15.39
N GLY A 959 -4.51 -45.60 15.49
CA GLY A 959 -3.49 -46.28 14.70
C GLY A 959 -3.54 -45.99 13.20
N ASN A 960 -4.45 -45.12 12.71
CA ASN A 960 -4.51 -44.74 11.30
C ASN A 960 -3.39 -43.73 10.96
N PRO A 961 -2.34 -44.11 10.21
CA PRO A 961 -1.24 -43.21 9.86
C PRO A 961 -1.69 -41.99 9.05
N ALA A 962 -2.84 -42.05 8.36
CA ALA A 962 -3.36 -40.93 7.58
C ALA A 962 -3.83 -39.77 8.48
N LEU A 963 -4.31 -40.05 9.70
CA LEU A 963 -4.83 -39.09 10.67
C LEU A 963 -3.76 -38.56 11.65
N HIS A 964 -2.52 -39.05 11.58
CA HIS A 964 -1.47 -38.65 12.52
C HIS A 964 -1.14 -37.15 12.38
N PRO A 965 -1.08 -36.36 13.47
CA PRO A 965 -0.84 -34.90 13.40
C PRO A 965 0.36 -34.50 12.52
N ASP A 966 1.50 -35.17 12.67
CA ASP A 966 2.74 -34.95 11.90
C ASP A 966 2.58 -35.24 10.40
N ARG A 967 1.62 -36.10 10.01
CA ARG A 967 1.29 -36.34 8.59
C ARG A 967 0.34 -35.27 8.08
N LEU A 968 -0.71 -34.94 8.86
CA LEU A 968 -1.62 -33.83 8.55
C LEU A 968 -0.85 -32.51 8.38
N HIS A 969 0.15 -32.26 9.21
CA HIS A 969 1.09 -31.12 9.07
C HIS A 969 1.77 -31.10 7.70
N ARG A 970 2.43 -32.20 7.31
CA ARG A 970 3.12 -32.30 6.01
C ARG A 970 2.16 -32.14 4.83
N CYS A 971 1.00 -32.80 4.87
CA CYS A 971 -0.07 -32.61 3.86
C CYS A 971 -0.52 -31.14 3.78
N ALA A 972 -0.70 -30.45 4.91
CA ALA A 972 -1.05 -29.04 4.97
C ALA A 972 0.05 -28.07 4.49
N ARG A 973 1.27 -28.55 4.18
CA ARG A 973 2.34 -27.79 3.51
C ARG A 973 2.43 -28.08 2.00
N LEU A 974 2.13 -29.31 1.57
CA LEU A 974 2.08 -29.66 0.15
C LEU A 974 0.82 -29.14 -0.56
N TRP A 975 -0.27 -28.95 0.20
CA TRP A 975 -1.61 -28.52 -0.25
C TRP A 975 -1.62 -27.61 -1.48
N ALA A 976 -0.94 -26.47 -1.41
CA ALA A 976 -1.14 -25.37 -2.34
C ALA A 976 -0.56 -25.64 -3.73
N ARG A 977 0.62 -26.26 -3.79
CA ARG A 977 1.24 -26.68 -5.05
C ARG A 977 0.49 -27.84 -5.70
N CYS A 978 -0.07 -28.76 -4.91
CA CYS A 978 -0.89 -29.87 -5.41
C CYS A 978 -2.27 -29.43 -5.94
N PHE A 979 -2.93 -28.47 -5.27
CA PHE A 979 -4.30 -28.06 -5.64
C PHE A 979 -4.35 -27.04 -6.79
N TRP A 980 -3.47 -26.03 -6.77
CA TRP A 980 -3.42 -24.99 -7.81
C TRP A 980 -2.53 -25.41 -9.00
N GLY A 981 -1.60 -26.35 -8.83
CA GLY A 981 -0.77 -26.88 -9.91
C GLY A 981 0.05 -25.79 -10.61
N LYS A 982 0.05 -25.79 -11.96
CA LYS A 982 0.71 -24.76 -12.79
C LYS A 982 0.16 -23.33 -12.57
N GLN A 983 -0.98 -23.15 -11.87
CA GLN A 983 -1.52 -21.83 -11.51
C GLN A 983 -0.87 -21.25 -10.23
N TYR A 984 -0.10 -22.05 -9.48
CA TYR A 984 0.49 -21.63 -8.21
C TYR A 984 1.79 -20.83 -8.43
N PRO A 985 1.87 -19.53 -8.07
CA PRO A 985 3.05 -18.72 -8.39
C PRO A 985 4.30 -19.15 -7.59
N ASP A 986 5.48 -19.13 -8.21
CA ASP A 986 6.73 -19.50 -7.52
C ASP A 986 7.05 -18.61 -6.31
N HIS A 987 6.60 -17.34 -6.29
CA HIS A 987 6.73 -16.50 -5.10
C HIS A 987 5.86 -17.01 -3.92
N GLN A 988 4.73 -17.70 -4.18
CA GLN A 988 3.91 -18.34 -3.15
C GLN A 988 4.53 -19.68 -2.69
N VAL A 989 5.25 -20.37 -3.57
CA VAL A 989 6.07 -21.55 -3.23
C VAL A 989 7.23 -21.13 -2.31
N SER A 990 7.93 -20.05 -2.66
CA SER A 990 8.98 -19.46 -1.83
C SER A 990 8.45 -19.03 -0.46
N ASP A 991 7.29 -18.37 -0.40
CA ASP A 991 6.58 -18.04 0.83
C ASP A 991 6.26 -19.26 1.71
N ASP A 992 5.82 -20.38 1.13
CA ASP A 992 5.57 -21.61 1.88
C ASP A 992 6.86 -22.26 2.39
N MET A 993 7.93 -22.27 1.59
CA MET A 993 9.26 -22.78 1.98
C MET A 993 9.88 -21.94 3.10
N GLU A 994 9.83 -20.62 2.99
CA GLU A 994 10.28 -19.68 4.03
C GLU A 994 9.56 -19.90 5.36
N ASN A 995 8.24 -20.08 5.33
CA ASN A 995 7.42 -20.20 6.53
C ASN A 995 7.39 -21.63 7.09
N TYR A 996 7.81 -22.64 6.32
CA TYR A 996 7.78 -24.06 6.70
C TYR A 996 8.37 -24.29 8.09
N ARG A 997 9.63 -23.89 8.31
CA ARG A 997 10.39 -24.19 9.55
C ARG A 997 9.78 -23.54 10.80
N ALA A 998 9.22 -22.35 10.67
CA ALA A 998 8.52 -21.67 11.75
C ALA A 998 7.15 -22.29 12.06
N LEU A 999 6.43 -22.74 11.03
CA LEU A 999 5.15 -23.45 11.17
C LEU A 999 5.35 -24.88 11.72
N GLU A 1000 6.50 -25.50 11.47
CA GLU A 1000 6.93 -26.78 12.06
C GLU A 1000 7.23 -26.61 13.57
N LEU A 1001 7.98 -25.57 13.98
CA LEU A 1001 8.17 -25.23 15.40
C LEU A 1001 6.81 -24.97 16.10
N LEU A 1002 5.89 -24.25 15.44
CA LEU A 1002 4.54 -24.00 15.96
C LEU A 1002 3.73 -25.31 16.13
N HIS A 1003 3.83 -26.23 15.17
CA HIS A 1003 3.20 -27.55 15.24
C HIS A 1003 3.73 -28.39 16.41
N VAL A 1004 5.05 -28.45 16.58
CA VAL A 1004 5.70 -29.09 17.72
C VAL A 1004 5.25 -28.43 19.03
N GLY A 1005 5.11 -27.11 19.07
CA GLY A 1005 4.54 -26.37 20.21
C GLY A 1005 3.13 -26.82 20.60
N PHE A 1006 2.22 -27.04 19.64
CA PHE A 1006 0.89 -27.59 19.94
C PHE A 1006 0.93 -29.05 20.42
N THR A 1007 1.76 -29.90 19.82
CA THR A 1007 1.96 -31.29 20.29
C THR A 1007 2.50 -31.34 21.71
N LEU A 1008 3.41 -30.44 22.08
CA LEU A 1008 3.94 -30.30 23.44
C LEU A 1008 2.89 -29.73 24.42
N ARG A 1009 2.05 -28.76 24.01
CA ARG A 1009 0.91 -28.25 24.81
C ARG A 1009 -0.04 -29.39 25.19
N TYR A 1010 -0.42 -30.20 24.20
CA TYR A 1010 -1.26 -31.38 24.37
C TYR A 1010 -0.62 -32.41 25.31
N ARG A 1011 0.66 -32.79 25.11
CA ARG A 1011 1.33 -33.80 25.95
C ARG A 1011 1.54 -33.34 27.39
N THR A 1012 1.88 -32.06 27.61
CA THR A 1012 1.99 -31.46 28.95
C THR A 1012 0.65 -31.56 29.70
N LEU A 1013 -0.45 -31.23 29.02
CA LEU A 1013 -1.79 -31.29 29.61
C LEU A 1013 -2.30 -32.74 29.81
N LYS A 1014 -1.87 -33.68 28.96
CA LYS A 1014 -2.20 -35.10 29.10
C LYS A 1014 -1.54 -35.74 30.32
N LEU A 1015 -0.29 -35.42 30.62
CA LEU A 1015 0.38 -35.83 31.87
C LEU A 1015 -0.33 -35.30 33.12
N LEU A 1016 -1.14 -34.24 33.02
CA LEU A 1016 -1.96 -33.74 34.13
C LEU A 1016 -3.30 -34.49 34.28
N THR A 1017 -3.85 -35.08 33.21
CA THR A 1017 -5.17 -35.75 33.20
C THR A 1017 -5.10 -37.25 33.46
N ASP A 1018 -4.06 -37.92 32.97
CA ASP A 1018 -4.03 -39.39 32.91
C ASP A 1018 -3.57 -40.04 34.23
N GLY A 1019 -3.13 -39.24 35.21
CA GLY A 1019 -2.75 -39.67 36.55
C GLY A 1019 -1.88 -38.64 37.28
N PRO A 1020 -1.25 -39.00 38.41
CA PRO A 1020 -0.03 -38.34 38.88
C PRO A 1020 1.15 -38.83 38.00
N PRO A 1021 1.78 -37.97 37.18
CA PRO A 1021 2.86 -38.38 36.29
C PRO A 1021 4.15 -38.69 37.08
N SER A 1022 4.92 -39.67 36.62
CA SER A 1022 6.19 -40.01 37.26
C SER A 1022 7.27 -38.95 36.98
N ASP A 1023 8.26 -38.83 37.87
CA ASP A 1023 9.42 -37.96 37.66
C ASP A 1023 10.13 -38.21 36.33
N HIS A 1024 10.15 -39.47 35.87
CA HIS A 1024 10.76 -39.87 34.60
C HIS A 1024 10.01 -39.30 33.38
N GLU A 1025 8.67 -39.27 33.42
CA GLU A 1025 7.85 -38.71 32.33
C GLU A 1025 7.95 -37.17 32.28
N ILE A 1026 7.93 -36.52 33.45
CA ILE A 1026 8.08 -35.05 33.55
C ILE A 1026 9.45 -34.62 33.01
N GLU A 1027 10.50 -35.32 33.41
CA GLU A 1027 11.89 -35.08 32.99
C GLU A 1027 12.14 -35.47 31.53
N GLY A 1028 11.52 -36.54 31.04
CA GLY A 1028 11.56 -36.93 29.63
C GLY A 1028 10.95 -35.85 28.72
N LEU A 1029 9.80 -35.29 29.11
CA LEU A 1029 9.17 -34.18 28.38
C LEU A 1029 9.99 -32.88 28.46
N PHE A 1030 10.69 -32.63 29.57
CA PHE A 1030 11.61 -31.49 29.69
C PHE A 1030 12.84 -31.64 28.77
N LYS A 1031 13.43 -32.84 28.70
CA LYS A 1031 14.52 -33.15 27.75
C LYS A 1031 14.08 -33.01 26.30
N GLU A 1032 12.84 -33.38 25.97
CA GLU A 1032 12.28 -33.16 24.64
C GLU A 1032 12.10 -31.67 24.32
N LEU A 1033 11.58 -30.88 25.26
CA LEU A 1033 11.55 -29.41 25.16
C LEU A 1033 12.95 -28.84 24.87
N MET A 1034 13.98 -29.26 25.60
CA MET A 1034 15.35 -28.79 25.37
C MET A 1034 15.92 -29.26 24.01
N SER A 1035 15.62 -30.48 23.56
CA SER A 1035 16.01 -30.96 22.22
C SER A 1035 15.33 -30.18 21.08
N VAL A 1036 14.09 -29.72 21.29
CA VAL A 1036 13.38 -28.84 20.35
C VAL A 1036 13.98 -27.43 20.36
N HIS A 1037 14.32 -26.88 21.53
CA HIS A 1037 15.00 -25.58 21.63
C HIS A 1037 16.33 -25.55 20.87
N ASP A 1038 17.14 -26.60 21.02
CA ASP A 1038 18.41 -26.79 20.31
C ASP A 1038 18.22 -26.92 18.78
N ARG A 1039 17.30 -27.80 18.35
CA ARG A 1039 17.01 -28.09 16.92
C ARG A 1039 16.54 -26.89 16.12
N TYR A 1040 15.87 -25.93 16.76
CA TYR A 1040 15.36 -24.70 16.14
C TYR A 1040 16.07 -23.43 16.69
N SER A 1041 17.28 -23.58 17.24
CA SER A 1041 18.11 -22.49 17.80
C SER A 1041 18.27 -21.29 16.86
N ASP A 1042 18.33 -21.52 15.55
CA ASP A 1042 18.33 -20.51 14.49
C ASP A 1042 17.08 -19.60 14.51
N LEU A 1043 15.90 -20.17 14.79
CA LEU A 1043 14.66 -19.40 14.89
C LEU A 1043 14.63 -18.55 16.16
N PHE A 1044 15.12 -19.09 17.29
CA PHE A 1044 15.24 -18.36 18.55
C PHE A 1044 16.21 -17.17 18.44
N LEU A 1045 17.37 -17.37 17.81
CA LEU A 1045 18.33 -16.31 17.50
C LEU A 1045 17.71 -15.26 16.54
N THR A 1046 16.99 -15.70 15.51
CA THR A 1046 16.31 -14.79 14.55
C THR A 1046 15.24 -13.94 15.24
N ALA A 1047 14.40 -14.53 16.11
CA ALA A 1047 13.43 -13.79 16.89
C ALA A 1047 14.09 -12.79 17.85
N LYS A 1048 15.23 -13.16 18.47
CA LYS A 1048 15.98 -12.29 19.38
C LYS A 1048 16.56 -11.06 18.67
N PHE A 1049 17.27 -11.24 17.55
CA PHE A 1049 18.00 -10.15 16.88
C PHE A 1049 17.19 -9.36 15.85
N SER A 1050 16.00 -9.84 15.45
CA SER A 1050 15.14 -9.09 14.53
C SER A 1050 14.55 -7.81 15.15
N GLY A 1051 14.44 -6.76 14.34
CA GLY A 1051 13.83 -5.48 14.72
C GLY A 1051 12.30 -5.43 14.51
N PRO A 1052 11.58 -4.50 15.17
CA PRO A 1052 10.12 -4.44 15.15
C PRO A 1052 9.52 -4.02 13.79
N ALA A 1053 10.27 -3.31 12.94
CA ALA A 1053 9.76 -2.71 11.70
C ALA A 1053 9.63 -3.68 10.49
N SER A 1054 9.71 -5.01 10.70
CA SER A 1054 9.71 -5.98 9.60
C SER A 1054 8.30 -6.43 9.20
N THR A 1055 7.84 -5.97 8.03
CA THR A 1055 6.55 -6.36 7.44
C THR A 1055 6.55 -7.73 6.75
N ARG A 1056 7.62 -8.52 6.85
CA ARG A 1056 7.71 -9.85 6.20
C ARG A 1056 6.95 -10.90 7.04
N ARG A 1057 5.91 -11.50 6.45
CA ARG A 1057 5.11 -12.61 7.00
C ARG A 1057 5.95 -13.63 7.78
N THR A 1058 7.03 -14.10 7.15
CA THR A 1058 7.97 -15.08 7.68
C THR A 1058 8.49 -14.75 9.09
N LEU A 1059 8.79 -13.47 9.37
CA LEU A 1059 9.25 -13.09 10.71
C LEU A 1059 8.12 -13.11 11.74
N ASN A 1060 6.90 -12.68 11.37
CA ASN A 1060 5.75 -12.74 12.26
C ASN A 1060 5.39 -14.20 12.59
N THR A 1061 5.55 -15.11 11.63
CA THR A 1061 5.44 -16.56 11.84
C THR A 1061 6.53 -17.10 12.77
N ILE A 1062 7.79 -16.67 12.62
CA ILE A 1062 8.90 -17.02 13.54
C ILE A 1062 8.61 -16.52 14.96
N ASN A 1063 8.22 -15.27 15.11
CA ASN A 1063 7.87 -14.66 16.40
C ASN A 1063 6.71 -15.40 17.09
N MET A 1064 5.66 -15.75 16.34
CA MET A 1064 4.55 -16.57 16.84
C MET A 1064 5.02 -17.96 17.29
N GLY A 1065 5.82 -18.67 16.49
CA GLY A 1065 6.34 -20.00 16.83
C GLY A 1065 7.23 -19.98 18.06
N VAL A 1066 8.18 -19.04 18.12
CA VAL A 1066 9.14 -18.88 19.24
C VAL A 1066 8.43 -18.49 20.54
N ALA A 1067 7.54 -17.50 20.51
CA ALA A 1067 6.77 -17.12 21.70
C ALA A 1067 5.85 -18.26 22.17
N THR A 1068 5.22 -18.99 21.25
CA THR A 1068 4.37 -20.15 21.59
C THR A 1068 5.17 -21.29 22.20
N PHE A 1069 6.39 -21.54 21.73
CA PHE A 1069 7.30 -22.51 22.33
C PHE A 1069 7.74 -22.10 23.74
N TYR A 1070 8.21 -20.86 23.92
CA TYR A 1070 8.62 -20.37 25.24
C TYR A 1070 7.46 -20.39 26.25
N ALA A 1071 6.21 -20.16 25.79
CA ALA A 1071 5.02 -20.33 26.60
C ALA A 1071 4.81 -21.78 27.06
N GLN A 1072 5.14 -22.79 26.23
CA GLN A 1072 5.07 -24.20 26.65
C GLN A 1072 6.13 -24.55 27.69
N LEU A 1073 7.33 -23.96 27.61
CA LEU A 1073 8.39 -24.18 28.60
C LEU A 1073 8.01 -23.63 29.98
N LEU A 1074 7.37 -22.45 30.03
CA LEU A 1074 6.79 -21.91 31.26
C LEU A 1074 5.61 -22.77 31.75
N PHE A 1075 4.75 -23.24 30.85
CA PHE A 1075 3.58 -24.05 31.18
C PHE A 1075 3.95 -25.43 31.75
N HIS A 1076 4.99 -26.08 31.22
CA HIS A 1076 5.57 -27.32 31.77
C HIS A 1076 5.97 -27.13 33.24
N ARG A 1077 6.73 -26.06 33.56
CA ARG A 1077 7.07 -25.71 34.95
C ARG A 1077 5.81 -25.54 35.80
N ARG A 1078 4.86 -24.71 35.36
CA ARG A 1078 3.68 -24.33 36.17
C ARG A 1078 2.69 -25.48 36.41
N LEU A 1079 2.64 -26.48 35.54
CA LEU A 1079 1.79 -27.65 35.73
C LEU A 1079 2.49 -28.83 36.41
N LEU A 1080 3.72 -29.15 36.01
CA LEU A 1080 4.39 -30.40 36.40
C LEU A 1080 5.46 -30.21 37.48
N ARG A 1081 5.94 -28.97 37.69
CA ARG A 1081 6.94 -28.61 38.72
C ARG A 1081 6.54 -27.34 39.50
N PRO A 1082 5.30 -27.21 40.03
CA PRO A 1082 4.80 -25.96 40.60
C PRO A 1082 5.64 -25.44 41.78
N HIS A 1083 6.20 -26.34 42.60
CA HIS A 1083 7.06 -25.98 43.74
C HIS A 1083 8.53 -25.68 43.37
N GLN A 1084 8.94 -25.80 42.11
CA GLN A 1084 10.30 -25.49 41.68
C GLN A 1084 10.41 -24.02 41.21
N PRO A 1085 11.37 -23.24 41.73
CA PRO A 1085 11.56 -21.85 41.29
C PRO A 1085 12.04 -21.79 39.82
N PRO A 1086 11.77 -20.68 39.12
CA PRO A 1086 12.14 -20.55 37.71
C PRO A 1086 13.67 -20.56 37.51
N ALA A 1087 14.19 -21.69 37.04
CA ALA A 1087 15.57 -21.79 36.54
C ALA A 1087 15.84 -20.79 35.38
N THR A 1088 17.12 -20.52 35.08
CA THR A 1088 17.57 -19.51 34.11
C THR A 1088 16.86 -19.59 32.75
N VAL A 1089 16.58 -20.80 32.24
CA VAL A 1089 15.89 -20.99 30.95
C VAL A 1089 14.44 -20.48 30.98
N HIS A 1090 13.74 -20.57 32.12
CA HIS A 1090 12.39 -20.04 32.30
C HIS A 1090 12.41 -18.51 32.33
N ARG A 1091 13.36 -17.90 33.04
CA ARG A 1091 13.54 -16.44 33.04
C ARG A 1091 13.85 -15.93 31.63
N HIS A 1092 14.72 -16.63 30.89
CA HIS A 1092 15.01 -16.30 29.49
C HIS A 1092 13.78 -16.43 28.58
N ALA A 1093 12.98 -17.49 28.75
CA ALA A 1093 11.73 -17.69 28.02
C ALA A 1093 10.75 -16.52 28.26
N LEU A 1094 10.56 -16.12 29.51
CA LEU A 1094 9.74 -14.97 29.90
C LEU A 1094 10.22 -13.67 29.23
N THR A 1095 11.51 -13.31 29.35
CA THR A 1095 12.07 -12.10 28.73
C THR A 1095 11.82 -12.08 27.22
N ASN A 1096 12.02 -13.20 26.52
CA ASN A 1096 11.81 -13.27 25.08
C ASN A 1096 10.32 -13.14 24.70
N ILE A 1097 9.38 -13.69 25.47
CA ILE A 1097 7.95 -13.48 25.22
C ILE A 1097 7.58 -12.00 25.35
N ILE A 1098 8.07 -11.33 26.40
CA ILE A 1098 7.82 -9.90 26.63
C ILE A 1098 8.39 -9.07 25.47
N GLU A 1099 9.65 -9.30 25.10
CA GLU A 1099 10.28 -8.63 23.95
C GLU A 1099 9.52 -8.87 22.63
N ILE A 1100 9.13 -10.12 22.34
CA ILE A 1100 8.38 -10.45 21.11
C ILE A 1100 7.00 -9.78 21.13
N THR A 1101 6.33 -9.71 22.28
CA THR A 1101 5.02 -9.05 22.42
C THR A 1101 5.14 -7.55 22.14
N HIS A 1102 6.15 -6.87 22.69
CA HIS A 1102 6.45 -5.47 22.36
C HIS A 1102 6.81 -5.28 20.89
N LYS A 1103 7.70 -6.12 20.33
CA LYS A 1103 8.10 -6.05 18.91
C LYS A 1103 6.92 -6.22 17.96
N GLN A 1104 6.01 -7.15 18.24
CA GLN A 1104 4.84 -7.40 17.39
C GLN A 1104 3.78 -6.31 17.56
N TYR A 1105 3.50 -5.85 18.78
CA TYR A 1105 2.57 -4.74 19.03
C TYR A 1105 3.03 -3.43 18.34
N ALA A 1106 4.33 -3.13 18.39
CA ALA A 1106 4.91 -1.96 17.72
C ALA A 1106 4.99 -2.09 16.18
N SER A 1107 4.76 -3.29 15.64
CA SER A 1107 4.73 -3.55 14.19
C SER A 1107 3.30 -3.44 13.64
N ASP A 1108 2.37 -4.16 14.28
CA ASP A 1108 0.92 -4.12 14.05
C ASP A 1108 0.22 -4.70 15.30
N PRO A 1109 -0.56 -3.90 16.05
CA PRO A 1109 -1.32 -4.38 17.21
C PRO A 1109 -2.19 -5.62 16.96
N GLN A 1110 -2.68 -5.83 15.72
CA GLN A 1110 -3.48 -7.00 15.38
C GLN A 1110 -2.68 -8.31 15.47
N LEU A 1111 -1.34 -8.28 15.37
CA LEU A 1111 -0.48 -9.45 15.53
C LEU A 1111 -0.58 -10.07 16.94
N LEU A 1112 -0.98 -9.29 17.97
CA LEU A 1112 -1.23 -9.84 19.31
C LEU A 1112 -2.41 -10.83 19.35
N ARG A 1113 -3.32 -10.79 18.35
CA ARG A 1113 -4.37 -11.81 18.13
C ARG A 1113 -3.80 -13.18 17.69
N ARG A 1114 -2.49 -13.42 17.83
CA ARG A 1114 -1.85 -14.75 17.71
C ARG A 1114 -0.92 -15.07 18.88
N LEU A 1115 -0.84 -14.19 19.89
CA LEU A 1115 0.06 -14.28 21.04
C LEU A 1115 -0.66 -14.32 22.39
N HIS A 1116 -1.99 -14.53 22.42
CA HIS A 1116 -2.79 -14.57 23.65
C HIS A 1116 -2.22 -15.53 24.70
N TRP A 1117 -1.84 -16.75 24.31
CA TRP A 1117 -1.30 -17.75 25.23
C TRP A 1117 0.10 -17.39 25.76
N PRO A 1118 1.07 -16.98 24.92
CA PRO A 1118 2.30 -16.35 25.40
C PRO A 1118 2.07 -15.17 26.36
N VAL A 1119 1.13 -14.27 26.05
CA VAL A 1119 0.82 -13.11 26.92
C VAL A 1119 0.27 -13.56 28.26
N VAL A 1120 -0.63 -14.54 28.35
CA VAL A 1120 -1.08 -15.13 29.63
C VAL A 1120 0.11 -15.64 30.45
N MET A 1121 0.99 -16.43 29.83
CA MET A 1121 2.16 -16.98 30.54
C MET A 1121 3.11 -15.87 31.00
N ALA A 1122 3.27 -14.78 30.22
CA ALA A 1122 4.07 -13.64 30.64
C ALA A 1122 3.41 -12.80 31.76
N VAL A 1123 2.07 -12.64 31.76
CA VAL A 1123 1.32 -11.95 32.81
C VAL A 1123 1.51 -12.62 34.17
N ILE A 1124 1.36 -13.96 34.23
CA ILE A 1124 1.38 -14.68 35.51
C ILE A 1124 2.79 -14.99 36.04
N GLU A 1125 3.81 -14.97 35.16
CA GLU A 1125 5.22 -15.25 35.51
C GLU A 1125 6.08 -13.99 35.71
N THR A 1126 5.64 -12.79 35.29
CA THR A 1126 6.47 -11.57 35.41
C THR A 1126 6.35 -10.89 36.77
N ASP A 1127 7.51 -10.66 37.40
CA ASP A 1127 7.63 -9.94 38.68
C ASP A 1127 7.69 -8.41 38.50
N ASP A 1128 7.97 -7.93 37.29
CA ASP A 1128 7.98 -6.50 36.95
C ASP A 1128 6.53 -5.97 36.82
N PRO A 1129 6.08 -5.05 37.70
CA PRO A 1129 4.69 -4.56 37.69
C PRO A 1129 4.37 -3.72 36.46
N VAL A 1130 5.33 -2.99 35.90
CA VAL A 1130 5.13 -2.14 34.70
C VAL A 1130 4.90 -3.03 33.48
N GLN A 1131 5.68 -4.10 33.34
CA GLN A 1131 5.44 -5.10 32.31
C GLN A 1131 4.13 -5.86 32.57
N ARG A 1132 3.84 -6.24 33.82
CA ARG A 1132 2.62 -6.96 34.19
C ARG A 1132 1.37 -6.19 33.79
N ASP A 1133 1.26 -4.92 34.15
CA ASP A 1133 0.09 -4.10 33.85
C ASP A 1133 -0.03 -3.76 32.36
N TRP A 1134 1.09 -3.56 31.65
CA TRP A 1134 1.06 -3.41 30.19
C TRP A 1134 0.53 -4.67 29.50
N LEU A 1135 1.03 -5.85 29.90
CA LEU A 1135 0.60 -7.15 29.37
C LEU A 1135 -0.86 -7.48 29.73
N ARG A 1136 -1.30 -7.19 30.96
CA ARG A 1136 -2.71 -7.33 31.40
C ARG A 1136 -3.62 -6.45 30.54
N LEU A 1137 -3.22 -5.21 30.25
CA LEU A 1137 -3.98 -4.33 29.38
C LEU A 1137 -4.04 -4.86 27.93
N ARG A 1138 -2.94 -5.40 27.38
CA ARG A 1138 -2.96 -6.07 26.07
C ARG A 1138 -3.90 -7.30 26.07
N LEU A 1139 -3.90 -8.09 27.16
CA LEU A 1139 -4.76 -9.27 27.32
C LEU A 1139 -6.25 -8.90 27.47
N LEU A 1140 -6.54 -7.80 28.17
CA LEU A 1140 -7.89 -7.25 28.33
C LEU A 1140 -8.47 -6.75 27.00
N GLU A 1141 -7.66 -6.09 26.16
CA GLU A 1141 -8.05 -5.69 24.80
C GLU A 1141 -8.36 -6.89 23.89
N LEU A 1142 -7.74 -8.06 24.14
CA LEU A 1142 -7.99 -9.30 23.41
C LEU A 1142 -9.23 -10.07 23.92
N ARG A 1143 -9.66 -9.85 25.17
CA ARG A 1143 -10.69 -10.64 25.88
C ARG A 1143 -11.94 -10.94 25.05
N ASP A 1144 -12.43 -9.97 24.28
CA ASP A 1144 -13.72 -10.06 23.59
C ASP A 1144 -13.63 -10.64 22.16
N TYR A 1145 -12.44 -11.10 21.72
CA TYR A 1145 -12.20 -11.68 20.39
C TYR A 1145 -12.41 -13.21 20.28
N HIS A 1146 -12.23 -14.00 21.34
CA HIS A 1146 -12.42 -15.47 21.29
C HIS A 1146 -12.90 -16.00 22.64
N ALA A 1147 -13.56 -17.15 22.66
CA ALA A 1147 -13.90 -17.83 23.92
C ALA A 1147 -12.64 -18.22 24.72
N GLU A 1148 -11.57 -18.64 24.03
CA GLU A 1148 -10.25 -18.88 24.64
C GLU A 1148 -9.64 -17.59 25.21
N TYR A 1149 -9.92 -16.42 24.62
CA TYR A 1149 -9.29 -15.14 25.04
C TYR A 1149 -9.99 -14.54 26.25
N ARG A 1150 -11.31 -14.74 26.36
CA ARG A 1150 -12.05 -14.46 27.59
C ARG A 1150 -11.54 -15.33 28.73
N TRP A 1151 -11.53 -16.65 28.54
CA TRP A 1151 -10.99 -17.60 29.51
C TRP A 1151 -9.52 -17.30 29.89
N ALA A 1152 -8.69 -16.89 28.93
CA ALA A 1152 -7.30 -16.49 29.13
C ALA A 1152 -7.17 -15.25 30.03
N ASN A 1153 -8.07 -14.27 29.91
CA ASN A 1153 -8.10 -13.12 30.81
C ASN A 1153 -8.63 -13.53 32.20
N ASP A 1154 -9.74 -14.27 32.25
CA ASP A 1154 -10.36 -14.75 33.49
C ASP A 1154 -9.37 -15.57 34.34
N ILE A 1155 -8.61 -16.50 33.73
CA ILE A 1155 -7.63 -17.35 34.43
C ILE A 1155 -6.38 -16.58 34.84
N ALA A 1156 -5.95 -15.57 34.08
CA ALA A 1156 -4.80 -14.74 34.45
C ALA A 1156 -5.11 -13.90 35.69
N GLU A 1157 -6.30 -13.28 35.75
CA GLU A 1157 -6.73 -12.49 36.90
C GLU A 1157 -6.97 -13.36 38.14
N GLU A 1158 -7.54 -14.57 38.01
CA GLU A 1158 -7.68 -15.54 39.11
C GLU A 1158 -6.31 -16.02 39.64
N VAL A 1159 -5.35 -16.29 38.75
CA VAL A 1159 -3.97 -16.67 39.14
C VAL A 1159 -3.26 -15.53 39.87
N LEU A 1160 -3.40 -14.29 39.37
CA LEU A 1160 -2.82 -13.11 40.02
C LEU A 1160 -3.47 -12.84 41.38
N ALA A 1161 -4.80 -12.87 41.49
CA ALA A 1161 -5.50 -12.67 42.75
C ALA A 1161 -5.08 -13.68 43.84
N ARG A 1162 -4.82 -14.94 43.45
CA ARG A 1162 -4.24 -15.95 44.36
C ARG A 1162 -2.78 -15.67 44.70
N GLN A 1163 -1.96 -15.23 43.75
CA GLN A 1163 -0.55 -14.86 43.96
C GLN A 1163 -0.38 -13.62 44.86
N ASP A 1164 -1.27 -12.63 44.74
CA ASP A 1164 -1.28 -11.45 45.60
C ASP A 1164 -1.73 -11.81 47.03
N ALA A 1165 -2.74 -12.69 47.16
CA ALA A 1165 -3.19 -13.20 48.46
C ALA A 1165 -2.16 -14.09 49.18
N SER A 1166 -1.29 -14.79 48.44
CA SER A 1166 -0.20 -15.62 48.96
C SER A 1166 1.14 -14.88 49.11
N GLN A 1167 1.13 -13.53 49.11
CA GLN A 1167 2.32 -12.68 49.24
C GLN A 1167 3.43 -12.96 48.20
N GLY A 1168 3.04 -13.40 46.99
CA GLY A 1168 3.94 -13.68 45.87
C GLY A 1168 4.27 -15.16 45.64
N GLU A 1169 3.75 -16.10 46.43
CA GLU A 1169 3.92 -17.53 46.13
C GLU A 1169 3.10 -17.94 44.89
N TYR A 1170 3.74 -18.60 43.92
CA TYR A 1170 3.11 -19.06 42.68
C TYR A 1170 1.84 -19.91 42.91
N ALA A 1171 0.67 -19.38 42.54
CA ALA A 1171 -0.60 -20.08 42.66
C ALA A 1171 -0.61 -21.40 41.85
N ASN A 1172 -1.30 -22.42 42.36
CA ASN A 1172 -1.30 -23.76 41.78
C ASN A 1172 -2.13 -23.86 40.48
N LEU A 1173 -1.49 -23.62 39.33
CA LEU A 1173 -2.16 -23.65 38.02
C LEU A 1173 -2.71 -25.06 37.69
N ALA A 1174 -2.05 -26.13 38.14
CA ALA A 1174 -2.49 -27.50 37.92
C ALA A 1174 -3.82 -27.83 38.63
N GLU A 1175 -4.05 -27.25 39.80
CA GLU A 1175 -5.28 -27.36 40.57
C GLU A 1175 -6.40 -26.52 39.96
N LEU A 1176 -6.11 -25.26 39.62
CA LEU A 1176 -7.04 -24.37 38.90
C LEU A 1176 -7.60 -25.00 37.61
N LEU A 1177 -6.77 -25.65 36.79
CA LEU A 1177 -7.22 -26.32 35.56
C LEU A 1177 -7.97 -27.65 35.81
N ARG A 1178 -7.76 -28.29 36.97
CA ARG A 1178 -8.49 -29.49 37.39
C ARG A 1178 -9.85 -29.18 38.01
N ASP A 1179 -10.02 -28.00 38.62
CA ASP A 1179 -11.28 -27.60 39.22
C ASP A 1179 -12.17 -26.84 38.24
N SER A 1180 -11.60 -26.08 37.29
CA SER A 1180 -12.35 -25.50 36.17
C SER A 1180 -12.99 -26.54 35.23
N THR A 1181 -12.41 -27.74 35.16
CA THR A 1181 -12.95 -28.89 34.42
C THR A 1181 -14.01 -29.65 35.23
N LYS A 1182 -13.86 -29.79 36.55
CA LYS A 1182 -14.89 -30.39 37.43
C LYS A 1182 -16.15 -29.53 37.53
N ALA A 1183 -16.00 -28.22 37.79
CA ALA A 1183 -17.11 -27.29 38.09
C ALA A 1183 -18.02 -26.98 36.89
N LYS A 1184 -17.78 -27.61 35.73
CA LYS A 1184 -18.64 -27.57 34.52
C LYS A 1184 -19.16 -28.94 34.09
N ALA A 1185 -18.79 -30.01 34.81
CA ALA A 1185 -19.27 -31.38 34.60
C ALA A 1185 -20.43 -31.76 35.54
N THR A 1186 -20.76 -30.87 36.48
CA THR A 1186 -21.92 -30.90 37.39
C THR A 1186 -22.95 -29.86 36.97
#